data_AF-A0A8H4RXW4-F1
#
_entry.id   AF-A0A8H4RXW4-F1
#
_cell.length_a   1.000
_cell.length_b   1.000
_cell.length_c   1.000
_cell.angle_alpha   90.00
_cell.angle_beta   90.00
_cell.angle_gamma   90.00
#
_symmetry.space_group_name_H-M   'P 1'
#
loop_
_entity.id
_entity.type
_entity.pdbx_description
1 polymer ?
#
loop_
_entity_poly.entity_id
_entity_poly.type
_entity_poly.pdbx_seq_one_letter_code
_entity_poly.pdbx_strand_id
1 'polypeptide(L)'
;MFLGGGWGYEAGAGPVEPKFTLERRTDGPYPLDEVDKLEASSLSKFAAYLAKHPSPSGCTLQNAVRRMEWSDLSETQRKSYIKAVLCLQSKPPKSPRDQFPGALNRFDDFVATHESMAVELHSTPHLLPAHRVYIWAYEKALREECGYTGYQPYWNWGRTAADPINSPLFNGNDSSMGGNGLPFNYPGVKTKGFSKPYDIIPSAGGGGMVVSLGPISKMLSDIPNNPRSDGFGSNPRCLRRDVNKFSAAVTTANYTYALITKNPKIEDFQQVMLGTPTKNDWGVHLGGHYTIGGDPGGDFYSSPGDPVFYMHHGMIDRIWWIWQMQDPENRMNVLPSNPAANDTVNLKWLTPTVNTWDTVNNIGGGCLFPVMIIYYTVSILPKFSLHLIFESSLHLKMSNGGIGFELASQLLSEPSKHVLLGSRSAEKGEIAIKDLESRELPGTVELLQLDVASDESISAAAKAVENKHGRYIHLLIIFLNLLNQALTSFFRLDILINNAAVSSAASTSSPAEAMALCFQTNSTGPFLVVEAFAPLLKKSNGTPRIINVSSAAGSIARRLDPTSQAHRMGMWEIAYCMSKTALNMLTVAQSILYSEQGFKVFAFSPGFVASNLSPHNKVENGAQPTEEGAAPIVKVVNGERDEEHGGFLSPTGQYPW
;
A
#
# COMPACT_ATOMS: atom_id res chain seq x y z
N MET A 1 49.32 31.88 -8.45
CA MET A 1 48.08 32.46 -7.87
C MET A 1 46.90 31.64 -8.37
N PHE A 2 45.77 31.61 -7.65
CA PHE A 2 44.83 30.48 -7.70
C PHE A 2 44.08 30.25 -9.03
N LEU A 3 43.73 28.99 -9.25
CA LEU A 3 42.84 28.48 -10.31
C LEU A 3 41.37 28.80 -10.00
N GLY A 4 40.54 28.84 -11.04
CA GLY A 4 39.08 28.90 -10.93
C GLY A 4 38.42 28.62 -12.29
N GLY A 5 38.19 27.35 -12.61
CA GLY A 5 37.50 26.95 -13.85
C GLY A 5 35.99 26.88 -13.66
N GLY A 6 35.24 27.14 -14.73
CA GLY A 6 33.80 26.92 -14.81
C GLY A 6 33.48 26.10 -16.06
N TRP A 7 33.12 24.83 -15.89
CA TRP A 7 32.65 23.97 -16.97
C TRP A 7 31.16 24.20 -17.19
N GLY A 8 30.76 24.42 -18.44
CA GLY A 8 29.35 24.40 -18.82
C GLY A 8 28.85 22.96 -18.86
N TYR A 9 27.69 22.71 -18.27
CA TYR A 9 26.91 21.48 -18.46
C TYR A 9 25.54 21.86 -19.01
N GLU A 10 25.27 21.47 -20.26
CA GLU A 10 23.90 21.39 -20.76
C GLU A 10 23.19 20.27 -20.00
N ALA A 11 22.14 20.61 -19.25
CA ALA A 11 21.36 19.64 -18.51
C ALA A 11 20.44 18.86 -19.45
N GLY A 12 20.92 17.74 -19.99
CA GLY A 12 20.09 16.77 -20.67
C GLY A 12 19.03 16.21 -19.71
N ALA A 13 17.77 16.55 -19.94
CA ALA A 13 16.66 16.04 -19.14
C ALA A 13 16.44 14.54 -19.40
N GLY A 14 16.96 13.71 -18.50
CA GLY A 14 16.63 12.28 -18.46
C GLY A 14 15.13 12.05 -18.21
N PRO A 15 14.59 10.87 -18.56
CA PRO A 15 13.17 10.58 -18.39
C PRO A 15 12.78 10.63 -16.90
N VAL A 16 11.85 11.54 -16.57
CA VAL A 16 11.39 11.75 -15.19
C VAL A 16 10.46 10.61 -14.79
N GLU A 17 10.86 9.82 -13.80
CA GLU A 17 10.01 8.76 -13.23
C GLU A 17 8.67 9.30 -12.68
N PRO A 18 7.55 8.57 -12.83
CA PRO A 18 6.25 8.98 -12.32
C PRO A 18 6.15 8.77 -10.80
N LYS A 19 6.26 9.85 -10.01
CA LYS A 19 6.31 9.82 -8.53
C LYS A 19 4.95 9.95 -7.81
N PHE A 20 3.91 9.22 -8.22
CA PHE A 20 2.68 9.12 -7.42
C PHE A 20 1.86 7.84 -7.71
N THR A 21 1.46 7.13 -6.66
CA THR A 21 0.63 5.90 -6.71
C THR A 21 -0.52 5.94 -5.70
N LEU A 22 -1.67 5.35 -6.05
CA LEU A 22 -2.71 4.97 -5.08
C LEU A 22 -2.43 3.61 -4.45
N GLU A 23 -1.33 3.52 -3.71
CA GLU A 23 -1.08 2.40 -2.79
C GLU A 23 -2.08 2.45 -1.63
N ARG A 24 -3.32 2.02 -1.87
CA ARG A 24 -4.29 1.73 -0.81
C ARG A 24 -3.81 0.53 -0.01
N ARG A 25 -4.12 0.49 1.28
CA ARG A 25 -3.63 -0.53 2.20
C ARG A 25 -4.24 -1.88 1.85
N THR A 26 -3.43 -2.80 1.34
CA THR A 26 -3.86 -4.11 0.81
C THR A 26 -3.98 -5.19 1.89
N ASP A 27 -3.60 -4.87 3.13
CA ASP A 27 -3.86 -5.61 4.37
C ASP A 27 -4.90 -4.87 5.26
N GLY A 28 -5.64 -3.90 4.69
CA GLY A 28 -6.74 -3.22 5.38
C GLY A 28 -7.94 -4.15 5.61
N PRO A 29 -8.81 -3.86 6.60
CA PRO A 29 -9.94 -4.73 6.97
C PRO A 29 -11.09 -4.76 5.95
N TYR A 30 -11.03 -3.93 4.90
CA TYR A 30 -12.08 -3.80 3.89
C TYR A 30 -11.51 -3.92 2.47
N PRO A 31 -12.16 -4.66 1.56
CA PRO A 31 -11.77 -4.73 0.15
C PRO A 31 -12.08 -3.42 -0.60
N LEU A 32 -11.52 -3.28 -1.79
CA LEU A 32 -11.84 -2.18 -2.71
C LEU A 32 -13.25 -2.35 -3.29
N ASP A 33 -14.06 -1.29 -3.21
CA ASP A 33 -15.41 -1.23 -3.77
C ASP A 33 -15.45 -0.71 -5.23
N GLU A 34 -16.64 -0.56 -5.82
CA GLU A 34 -16.79 -0.08 -7.21
C GLU A 34 -16.46 1.41 -7.39
N VAL A 35 -16.59 2.25 -6.36
CA VAL A 35 -16.16 3.66 -6.40
C VAL A 35 -14.64 3.74 -6.29
N ASP A 36 -14.03 2.90 -5.46
CA ASP A 36 -12.58 2.71 -5.38
C ASP A 36 -11.95 2.28 -6.72
N LYS A 37 -12.67 1.52 -7.56
CA LYS A 37 -12.29 1.16 -8.94
C LYS A 37 -12.57 2.27 -9.95
N LEU A 38 -13.69 2.98 -9.81
CA LEU A 38 -14.06 4.11 -10.67
C LEU A 38 -13.09 5.29 -10.50
N GLU A 39 -12.62 5.52 -9.28
CA GLU A 39 -11.49 6.39 -8.97
C GLU A 39 -10.21 5.92 -9.68
N ALA A 40 -9.89 4.62 -9.60
CA ALA A 40 -8.70 4.06 -10.25
C ALA A 40 -8.69 4.21 -11.78
N SER A 41 -9.85 4.16 -12.44
CA SER A 41 -9.98 4.36 -13.89
C SER A 41 -10.06 5.83 -14.31
N SER A 42 -10.30 6.74 -13.37
CA SER A 42 -10.40 8.19 -13.60
C SER A 42 -9.06 8.90 -13.81
N LEU A 43 -7.95 8.19 -13.58
CA LEU A 43 -6.62 8.77 -13.39
C LEU A 43 -5.92 9.10 -14.71
N SER A 44 -6.07 8.22 -15.71
CA SER A 44 -5.65 8.49 -17.08
C SER A 44 -6.39 9.69 -17.68
N LYS A 45 -7.70 9.83 -17.39
CA LYS A 45 -8.50 11.00 -17.79
C LYS A 45 -7.96 12.29 -17.16
N PHE A 46 -7.60 12.25 -15.87
CA PHE A 46 -7.02 13.42 -15.20
C PHE A 46 -5.66 13.80 -15.76
N ALA A 47 -4.76 12.83 -15.96
CA ALA A 47 -3.45 13.09 -16.56
C ALA A 47 -3.57 13.70 -17.97
N ALA A 48 -4.49 13.20 -18.79
CA ALA A 48 -4.79 13.76 -20.10
C ALA A 48 -5.39 15.18 -20.03
N TYR A 49 -6.24 15.46 -19.04
CA TYR A 49 -6.79 16.80 -18.80
C TYR A 49 -5.69 17.79 -18.39
N LEU A 50 -4.81 17.41 -17.46
CA LEU A 50 -3.68 18.25 -17.01
C LEU A 50 -2.69 18.58 -18.13
N ALA A 51 -2.44 17.66 -19.04
CA ALA A 51 -1.55 17.89 -20.18
C ALA A 51 -2.07 19.00 -21.12
N LYS A 52 -3.38 19.25 -21.15
CA LYS A 52 -4.01 20.34 -21.90
C LYS A 52 -4.21 21.61 -21.06
N HIS A 53 -4.45 21.43 -19.76
CA HIS A 53 -4.79 22.48 -18.79
C HIS A 53 -3.75 22.51 -17.66
N PRO A 54 -2.51 22.97 -17.94
CA PRO A 54 -1.44 23.02 -16.95
C PRO A 54 -1.82 23.93 -15.77
N SER A 55 -1.48 23.52 -14.55
CA SER A 55 -1.77 24.30 -13.34
C SER A 55 -1.06 25.67 -13.37
N PRO A 56 -1.79 26.78 -13.14
CA PRO A 56 -1.17 28.10 -12.93
C PRO A 56 -0.24 28.13 -11.70
N SER A 57 -0.42 27.21 -10.76
CA SER A 57 0.40 27.09 -9.55
C SER A 57 1.63 26.18 -9.68
N GLY A 58 1.91 25.66 -10.88
CA GLY A 58 2.99 24.69 -11.10
C GLY A 58 2.69 23.31 -10.51
N CYS A 59 1.41 23.01 -10.22
CA CYS A 59 1.02 21.72 -9.69
C CYS A 59 0.98 20.64 -10.77
N THR A 60 1.58 19.50 -10.46
CA THR A 60 1.73 18.34 -11.33
C THR A 60 1.42 17.06 -10.56
N LEU A 61 1.35 15.95 -11.29
CA LEU A 61 1.12 14.63 -10.70
C LEU A 61 2.28 14.16 -9.81
N GLN A 62 3.47 14.74 -9.97
CA GLN A 62 4.67 14.41 -9.21
C GLN A 62 4.80 15.19 -7.89
N ASN A 63 4.06 16.29 -7.71
CA ASN A 63 4.08 17.12 -6.50
C ASN A 63 2.71 17.27 -5.80
N ALA A 64 1.64 16.73 -6.38
CA ALA A 64 0.34 16.61 -5.73
C ALA A 64 0.45 15.79 -4.43
N VAL A 65 -0.26 16.24 -3.38
CA VAL A 65 -0.30 15.55 -2.09
C VAL A 65 -1.27 14.36 -2.12
N ARG A 66 -1.42 13.58 -1.03
CA ARG A 66 -2.31 12.41 -0.99
C ARG A 66 -3.17 12.37 0.26
N ARG A 67 -4.50 12.47 0.09
CA ARG A 67 -5.47 12.04 1.12
C ARG A 67 -5.67 10.53 1.06
N MET A 68 -5.93 9.90 2.20
CA MET A 68 -6.07 8.45 2.33
C MET A 68 -7.36 8.10 3.07
N GLU A 69 -7.91 6.92 2.81
CA GLU A 69 -9.06 6.42 3.55
C GLU A 69 -8.62 6.13 5.00
N TRP A 70 -9.47 6.41 5.98
CA TRP A 70 -9.15 6.23 7.40
C TRP A 70 -8.73 4.79 7.73
N SER A 71 -9.40 3.79 7.16
CA SER A 71 -9.06 2.38 7.37
C SER A 71 -7.75 1.97 6.68
N ASP A 72 -7.34 2.69 5.62
CA ASP A 72 -6.05 2.51 4.94
C ASP A 72 -4.86 3.08 5.74
N LEU A 73 -5.08 4.01 6.66
CA LEU A 73 -4.04 4.46 7.58
C LEU A 73 -3.65 3.34 8.56
N SER A 74 -2.35 3.24 8.87
CA SER A 74 -1.86 2.48 10.02
C SER A 74 -2.32 3.11 11.33
N GLU A 75 -2.39 2.33 12.42
CA GLU A 75 -2.78 2.87 13.73
C GLU A 75 -1.86 4.00 14.19
N THR A 76 -0.55 3.93 13.91
CA THR A 76 0.41 5.01 14.19
C THR A 76 0.05 6.30 13.45
N GLN A 77 -0.37 6.22 12.18
CA GLN A 77 -0.81 7.39 11.41
C GLN A 77 -2.13 7.96 11.93
N ARG A 78 -3.09 7.10 12.33
CA ARG A 78 -4.35 7.54 12.97
C ARG A 78 -4.10 8.24 14.30
N LYS A 79 -3.27 7.67 15.18
CA LYS A 79 -2.86 8.25 16.47
C LYS A 79 -2.13 9.58 16.28
N SER A 80 -1.30 9.70 15.24
CA SER A 80 -0.65 10.96 14.85
C SER A 80 -1.67 12.05 14.45
N TYR A 81 -2.69 11.70 13.67
CA TYR A 81 -3.79 12.61 13.33
C TYR A 81 -4.59 13.01 14.59
N ILE A 82 -5.00 12.05 15.42
CA ILE A 82 -5.73 12.29 16.69
C ILE A 82 -4.97 13.27 17.59
N LYS A 83 -3.65 13.07 17.74
CA LYS A 83 -2.77 13.98 18.50
C LYS A 83 -2.80 15.42 17.96
N ALA A 84 -2.87 15.59 16.64
CA ALA A 84 -2.96 16.92 16.03
C ALA A 84 -4.33 17.58 16.27
N VAL A 85 -5.43 16.82 16.25
CA VAL A 85 -6.77 17.33 16.62
C VAL A 85 -6.81 17.79 18.08
N LEU A 86 -6.30 16.98 19.01
CA LEU A 86 -6.18 17.32 20.44
C LEU A 86 -5.26 18.54 20.66
N CYS A 87 -4.28 18.75 19.78
CA CYS A 87 -3.45 19.95 19.79
C CYS A 87 -4.21 21.21 19.34
N LEU A 88 -5.11 21.14 18.35
CA LEU A 88 -5.98 22.28 18.02
C LEU A 88 -6.94 22.60 19.20
N GLN A 89 -7.44 21.57 19.89
CA GLN A 89 -8.28 21.75 21.07
C GLN A 89 -7.55 22.36 22.29
N SER A 90 -6.21 22.37 22.32
CA SER A 90 -5.43 23.01 23.39
C SER A 90 -4.86 24.40 23.05
N LYS A 91 -4.95 24.84 21.78
CA LYS A 91 -4.47 26.16 21.34
C LYS A 91 -5.54 27.24 21.51
N PRO A 92 -5.15 28.51 21.79
CA PRO A 92 -6.10 29.61 21.97
C PRO A 92 -6.81 29.99 20.65
N PRO A 93 -8.10 30.39 20.70
CA PRO A 93 -8.89 30.72 19.53
C PRO A 93 -8.39 31.98 18.82
N LYS A 94 -8.68 32.08 17.52
CA LYS A 94 -8.45 33.24 16.62
C LYS A 94 -9.72 34.05 16.36
N SER A 95 -10.90 33.49 16.60
CA SER A 95 -12.17 34.19 16.45
C SER A 95 -12.29 35.39 17.41
N PRO A 96 -13.00 36.47 17.02
CA PRO A 96 -13.26 37.61 17.90
C PRO A 96 -14.09 37.20 19.13
N ARG A 97 -13.49 37.24 20.33
CA ARG A 97 -14.12 36.75 21.58
C ARG A 97 -15.36 37.53 22.02
N ASP A 98 -15.51 38.77 21.56
CA ASP A 98 -16.70 39.61 21.74
C ASP A 98 -17.91 39.06 20.96
N GLN A 99 -17.65 38.50 19.78
CA GLN A 99 -18.67 37.92 18.90
C GLN A 99 -18.88 36.43 19.17
N PHE A 100 -17.80 35.69 19.43
CA PHE A 100 -17.77 34.23 19.62
C PHE A 100 -17.21 33.84 21.00
N PRO A 101 -17.83 34.28 22.12
CA PRO A 101 -17.33 33.98 23.47
C PRO A 101 -17.37 32.49 23.83
N GLY A 102 -18.11 31.66 23.07
CA GLY A 102 -18.12 30.22 23.20
C GLY A 102 -16.98 29.48 22.51
N ALA A 103 -16.21 30.14 21.63
CA ALA A 103 -15.03 29.53 21.03
C ALA A 103 -13.88 29.55 22.04
N LEU A 104 -13.54 28.39 22.61
CA LEU A 104 -12.55 28.29 23.68
C LEU A 104 -11.15 27.90 23.18
N ASN A 105 -11.05 27.36 21.97
CA ASN A 105 -9.80 26.85 21.39
C ASN A 105 -9.77 26.94 19.83
N ARG A 106 -8.65 26.55 19.19
CA ARG A 106 -8.49 26.61 17.72
C ARG A 106 -9.38 25.64 16.95
N PHE A 107 -9.83 24.55 17.55
CA PHE A 107 -10.81 23.64 16.94
C PHE A 107 -12.21 24.29 16.95
N ASP A 108 -12.59 24.93 18.05
CA ASP A 108 -13.85 25.67 18.18
C ASP A 108 -13.97 26.82 17.16
N ASP A 109 -12.86 27.42 16.70
CA ASP A 109 -12.88 28.44 15.64
C ASP A 109 -13.45 27.91 14.30
N PHE A 110 -13.27 26.62 14.01
CA PHE A 110 -13.87 25.98 12.84
C PHE A 110 -15.38 25.85 13.03
N VAL A 111 -15.80 25.35 14.19
CA VAL A 111 -17.22 25.22 14.57
C VAL A 111 -17.93 26.58 14.52
N ALA A 112 -17.36 27.61 15.17
CA ALA A 112 -17.89 28.97 15.16
C ALA A 112 -17.95 29.59 13.76
N THR A 113 -16.98 29.28 12.88
CA THR A 113 -17.07 29.69 11.48
C THR A 113 -18.28 29.05 10.82
N HIS A 114 -18.41 27.72 10.90
CA HIS A 114 -19.49 26.99 10.26
C HIS A 114 -20.87 27.38 10.80
N GLU A 115 -21.07 27.42 12.12
CA GLU A 115 -22.32 27.88 12.75
C GLU A 115 -22.74 29.27 12.23
N SER A 116 -21.77 30.19 12.11
CA SER A 116 -22.01 31.59 11.76
C SER A 116 -22.17 31.88 10.26
N MET A 117 -22.11 30.85 9.40
CA MET A 117 -22.40 30.98 7.97
C MET A 117 -22.93 29.68 7.32
N ALA A 118 -23.53 28.77 8.11
CA ALA A 118 -23.98 27.45 7.63
C ALA A 118 -24.92 27.52 6.41
N VAL A 119 -25.76 28.55 6.33
CA VAL A 119 -26.67 28.79 5.18
C VAL A 119 -25.89 29.12 3.91
N GLU A 120 -24.83 29.91 4.01
CA GLU A 120 -23.95 30.26 2.89
C GLU A 120 -23.12 29.05 2.45
N LEU A 121 -22.54 28.31 3.41
CA LEU A 121 -21.76 27.09 3.17
C LEU A 121 -22.58 25.95 2.57
N HIS A 122 -23.91 25.97 2.67
CA HIS A 122 -24.80 24.99 2.04
C HIS A 122 -25.64 25.56 0.89
N SER A 123 -25.33 26.79 0.45
CA SER A 123 -25.99 27.41 -0.69
C SER A 123 -25.46 26.85 -2.03
N THR A 124 -26.27 26.98 -3.07
CA THR A 124 -25.78 26.91 -4.46
C THR A 124 -25.23 28.30 -4.82
N PRO A 125 -24.00 28.44 -5.33
CA PRO A 125 -23.06 27.40 -5.78
C PRO A 125 -22.07 26.91 -4.72
N HIS A 126 -22.02 27.54 -3.54
CA HIS A 126 -20.89 27.45 -2.62
C HIS A 126 -20.71 26.10 -1.91
N LEU A 127 -21.69 25.21 -1.87
CA LEU A 127 -21.63 23.95 -1.11
C LEU A 127 -20.32 23.20 -1.27
N LEU A 128 -19.97 22.85 -2.51
CA LEU A 128 -18.81 22.02 -2.81
C LEU A 128 -17.49 22.83 -2.75
N PRO A 129 -17.38 24.02 -3.39
CA PRO A 129 -16.26 24.95 -3.20
C PRO A 129 -15.89 25.22 -1.74
N ALA A 130 -16.85 25.64 -0.92
CA ALA A 130 -16.59 26.15 0.41
C ALA A 130 -16.18 25.02 1.37
N HIS A 131 -16.83 23.86 1.29
CA HIS A 131 -16.43 22.71 2.11
C HIS A 131 -15.05 22.15 1.74
N ARG A 132 -14.64 22.19 0.47
CA ARG A 132 -13.27 21.84 0.04
C ARG A 132 -12.23 22.76 0.68
N VAL A 133 -12.45 24.08 0.63
CA VAL A 133 -11.57 25.06 1.29
C VAL A 133 -11.60 24.91 2.81
N TYR A 134 -12.74 24.57 3.39
CA TYR A 134 -12.92 24.40 4.84
C TYR A 134 -12.09 23.21 5.38
N ILE A 135 -12.19 22.03 4.77
CA ILE A 135 -11.37 20.87 5.16
C ILE A 135 -9.89 21.07 4.87
N TRP A 136 -9.54 21.86 3.85
CA TRP A 136 -8.15 22.27 3.60
C TRP A 136 -7.61 23.24 4.66
N ALA A 137 -8.38 24.25 5.07
CA ALA A 137 -7.97 25.17 6.13
C ALA A 137 -7.77 24.43 7.46
N TYR A 138 -8.56 23.38 7.71
CA TYR A 138 -8.41 22.47 8.84
C TYR A 138 -7.14 21.61 8.73
N GLU A 139 -6.92 20.97 7.57
CA GLU A 139 -5.70 20.23 7.27
C GLU A 139 -4.44 21.09 7.47
N LYS A 140 -4.47 22.33 6.97
CA LYS A 140 -3.41 23.32 7.12
C LYS A 140 -3.17 23.67 8.58
N ALA A 141 -4.21 23.89 9.38
CA ALA A 141 -4.07 24.13 10.81
C ALA A 141 -3.45 22.93 11.56
N LEU A 142 -3.86 21.69 11.25
CA LEU A 142 -3.24 20.49 11.80
C LEU A 142 -1.73 20.40 11.48
N ARG A 143 -1.35 20.71 10.24
CA ARG A 143 0.04 20.64 9.76
C ARG A 143 0.91 21.78 10.31
N GLU A 144 0.49 23.02 10.10
CA GLU A 144 1.28 24.22 10.42
C GLU A 144 1.23 24.61 11.89
N GLU A 145 0.08 24.49 12.56
CA GLU A 145 -0.04 24.86 13.98
C GLU A 145 0.35 23.68 14.89
N CYS A 146 0.08 22.44 14.48
CA CYS A 146 0.20 21.24 15.31
C CYS A 146 1.22 20.18 14.85
N GLY A 147 1.97 20.44 13.78
CA GLY A 147 3.08 19.57 13.35
C GLY A 147 2.64 18.23 12.76
N TYR A 148 1.39 18.10 12.31
CA TYR A 148 0.94 16.91 11.59
C TYR A 148 1.68 16.78 10.26
N THR A 149 2.18 15.58 9.94
CA THR A 149 2.94 15.34 8.70
C THR A 149 2.10 14.69 7.59
N GLY A 150 0.94 14.13 7.92
CA GLY A 150 -0.03 13.58 6.96
C GLY A 150 -0.99 14.63 6.39
N TYR A 151 -1.95 14.17 5.60
CA TYR A 151 -3.01 14.98 4.98
C TYR A 151 -4.39 14.52 5.45
N GLN A 152 -5.45 15.29 5.19
CA GLN A 152 -6.78 15.03 5.75
C GLN A 152 -7.33 13.67 5.28
N PRO A 153 -7.53 12.69 6.19
CA PRO A 153 -8.14 11.43 5.81
C PRO A 153 -9.61 11.63 5.42
N TYR A 154 -10.12 10.73 4.59
CA TYR A 154 -11.55 10.62 4.27
C TYR A 154 -12.13 9.32 4.82
N TRP A 155 -13.44 9.29 5.03
CA TRP A 155 -14.17 8.11 5.48
C TRP A 155 -14.98 7.54 4.32
N ASN A 156 -14.53 6.41 3.76
CA ASN A 156 -15.32 5.70 2.75
C ASN A 156 -16.48 4.96 3.42
N TRP A 157 -17.66 5.59 3.46
CA TRP A 157 -18.87 5.02 4.04
C TRP A 157 -19.21 3.65 3.44
N GLY A 158 -18.94 3.44 2.14
CA GLY A 158 -19.24 2.20 1.43
C GLY A 158 -18.58 0.96 2.04
N ARG A 159 -17.39 1.12 2.65
CA ARG A 159 -16.66 0.06 3.36
C ARG A 159 -17.27 -0.28 4.72
N THR A 160 -17.82 0.71 5.41
CA THR A 160 -18.28 0.60 6.81
C THR A 160 -19.80 0.53 6.96
N ALA A 161 -20.58 0.78 5.91
CA ALA A 161 -22.03 0.98 6.00
C ALA A 161 -22.82 -0.21 6.58
N ALA A 162 -22.30 -1.44 6.44
CA ALA A 162 -22.92 -2.64 6.99
C ALA A 162 -22.73 -2.77 8.52
N ASP A 163 -21.64 -2.24 9.06
CA ASP A 163 -21.33 -2.20 10.49
C ASP A 163 -20.51 -0.93 10.82
N PRO A 164 -21.18 0.23 10.95
CA PRO A 164 -20.50 1.48 11.21
C PRO A 164 -19.93 1.51 12.64
N ILE A 165 -20.57 0.83 13.60
CA ILE A 165 -20.20 0.84 15.02
C ILE A 165 -18.82 0.21 15.24
N ASN A 166 -18.56 -0.96 14.67
CA ASN A 166 -17.27 -1.64 14.82
C ASN A 166 -16.20 -1.17 13.83
N SER A 167 -16.48 -0.12 13.05
CA SER A 167 -15.52 0.42 12.08
C SER A 167 -14.27 1.04 12.75
N PRO A 168 -13.12 1.11 12.07
CA PRO A 168 -11.92 1.77 12.59
C PRO A 168 -12.09 3.24 12.98
N LEU A 169 -13.21 3.88 12.60
CA LEU A 169 -13.55 5.26 12.94
C LEU A 169 -14.30 5.36 14.28
N PHE A 170 -15.12 4.36 14.61
CA PHE A 170 -16.09 4.38 15.72
C PHE A 170 -15.98 3.22 16.74
N ASN A 171 -15.01 2.31 16.59
CA ASN A 171 -14.85 1.16 17.48
C ASN A 171 -14.39 1.50 18.92
N GLY A 172 -14.13 2.77 19.23
CA GLY A 172 -13.78 3.23 20.57
C GLY A 172 -12.34 2.93 21.03
N ASN A 173 -11.48 2.36 20.17
CA ASN A 173 -10.07 2.15 20.52
C ASN A 173 -9.24 3.46 20.42
N ASP A 174 -8.00 3.44 20.90
CA ASP A 174 -7.10 4.62 20.93
C ASP A 174 -6.62 5.10 19.54
N SER A 175 -6.96 4.37 18.48
CA SER A 175 -6.74 4.73 17.06
C SER A 175 -8.02 5.19 16.34
N SER A 176 -9.15 5.28 17.04
CA SER A 176 -10.46 5.72 16.52
C SER A 176 -10.73 7.20 16.82
N MET A 177 -11.81 7.77 16.26
CA MET A 177 -12.30 9.10 16.64
C MET A 177 -13.17 9.06 17.90
N GLY A 178 -12.94 8.09 18.79
CA GLY A 178 -13.84 7.71 19.88
C GLY A 178 -14.87 6.67 19.44
N GLY A 179 -15.81 6.34 20.33
CA GLY A 179 -16.80 5.29 20.11
C GLY A 179 -18.11 5.74 19.46
N ASN A 180 -19.05 4.80 19.40
CA ASN A 180 -20.43 5.06 19.84
C ASN A 180 -20.44 5.34 21.37
N GLY A 181 -21.57 5.25 22.08
CA GLY A 181 -21.48 5.28 23.55
C GLY A 181 -22.73 4.86 24.33
N LEU A 182 -23.10 5.61 25.36
CA LEU A 182 -24.16 5.26 26.31
C LEU A 182 -25.56 5.33 25.67
N PRO A 183 -26.37 4.25 25.72
CA PRO A 183 -27.71 4.25 25.17
C PRO A 183 -28.61 5.38 25.72
N PHE A 184 -29.28 6.09 24.81
CA PHE A 184 -30.21 7.16 25.14
C PHE A 184 -31.56 6.93 24.45
N ASN A 185 -32.65 7.03 25.21
CA ASN A 185 -34.00 6.75 24.72
C ASN A 185 -34.62 8.00 24.10
N TYR A 186 -34.66 8.08 22.77
CA TYR A 186 -35.32 9.14 22.01
C TYR A 186 -35.97 8.57 20.73
N PRO A 187 -37.03 9.22 20.20
CA PRO A 187 -37.86 8.65 19.13
C PRO A 187 -37.22 8.69 17.73
N GLY A 188 -35.95 9.10 17.61
CA GLY A 188 -35.30 9.39 16.34
C GLY A 188 -35.31 10.87 15.95
N VAL A 189 -34.58 11.19 14.88
CA VAL A 189 -34.32 12.53 14.37
C VAL A 189 -35.32 12.89 13.27
N LYS A 190 -36.01 14.03 13.38
CA LYS A 190 -36.93 14.49 12.33
C LYS A 190 -36.20 15.12 11.14
N THR A 191 -36.42 14.60 9.94
CA THR A 191 -35.88 15.13 8.68
C THR A 191 -36.94 16.00 7.98
N LYS A 192 -36.69 17.30 7.88
CA LYS A 192 -37.66 18.24 7.28
C LYS A 192 -37.82 17.97 5.77
N GLY A 193 -39.05 17.89 5.29
CA GLY A 193 -39.41 17.74 3.87
C GLY A 193 -39.60 16.30 3.38
N PHE A 194 -39.27 15.30 4.21
CA PHE A 194 -39.44 13.88 3.88
C PHE A 194 -40.82 13.36 4.31
N SER A 195 -41.27 12.24 3.72
CA SER A 195 -42.53 11.57 4.06
C SER A 195 -42.31 10.26 4.82
N LYS A 196 -43.29 9.85 5.63
CA LYS A 196 -43.23 8.59 6.41
C LYS A 196 -42.90 7.36 5.56
N PRO A 197 -42.03 6.44 6.05
CA PRO A 197 -41.32 6.46 7.33
C PRO A 197 -40.00 7.26 7.34
N TYR A 198 -39.64 7.94 6.25
CA TYR A 198 -38.36 8.61 6.05
C TYR A 198 -38.29 10.03 6.64
N ASP A 199 -39.38 10.50 7.26
CA ASP A 199 -39.48 11.74 8.03
C ASP A 199 -38.80 11.65 9.41
N ILE A 200 -38.39 10.43 9.83
CA ILE A 200 -37.66 10.17 11.06
C ILE A 200 -36.52 9.17 10.83
N ILE A 201 -35.30 9.50 11.26
CA ILE A 201 -34.17 8.55 11.36
C ILE A 201 -34.18 7.93 12.78
N PRO A 202 -34.41 6.61 12.95
CA PRO A 202 -34.54 5.99 14.27
C PRO A 202 -33.23 6.00 15.09
N SER A 203 -33.33 6.05 16.43
CA SER A 203 -32.19 5.94 17.35
C SER A 203 -31.47 4.57 17.28
N ALA A 204 -30.14 4.56 17.49
CA ALA A 204 -29.33 3.36 17.72
C ALA A 204 -28.61 3.31 19.11
N GLY A 205 -28.61 4.41 19.87
CA GLY A 205 -28.17 4.60 21.27
C GLY A 205 -26.68 4.89 21.49
N GLY A 206 -26.27 6.14 21.85
CA GLY A 206 -24.87 6.44 22.22
C GLY A 206 -24.46 7.80 22.88
N GLY A 207 -23.13 7.96 23.09
CA GLY A 207 -22.36 9.11 23.66
C GLY A 207 -21.26 8.73 24.69
N GLY A 208 -20.01 9.27 24.72
CA GLY A 208 -19.55 10.55 24.19
C GLY A 208 -18.08 10.97 24.51
N MET A 209 -17.71 12.23 24.20
CA MET A 209 -16.45 12.97 24.55
C MET A 209 -16.80 14.40 25.06
N VAL A 210 -16.12 15.52 24.71
CA VAL A 210 -16.45 16.92 25.16
C VAL A 210 -16.53 17.91 23.98
N VAL A 211 -17.50 18.84 24.02
CA VAL A 211 -17.86 19.87 23.00
C VAL A 211 -18.22 21.20 23.68
N SER A 212 -17.83 22.35 23.12
CA SER A 212 -17.95 23.68 23.75
C SER A 212 -18.97 24.66 23.12
N LEU A 213 -19.33 24.46 21.85
CA LEU A 213 -20.17 25.37 21.05
C LEU A 213 -21.53 24.77 20.68
N GLY A 214 -22.46 25.60 20.22
CA GLY A 214 -23.83 25.20 19.87
C GLY A 214 -24.65 24.73 21.09
N PRO A 215 -25.71 23.93 20.90
CA PRO A 215 -26.35 23.67 19.60
C PRO A 215 -27.15 24.91 19.16
N ILE A 216 -27.27 25.11 17.85
CA ILE A 216 -28.26 26.04 17.27
C ILE A 216 -29.55 25.28 16.95
N SER A 217 -29.43 24.04 16.47
CA SER A 217 -30.57 23.14 16.25
C SER A 217 -30.44 21.89 17.11
N LYS A 218 -31.36 21.73 18.09
CA LYS A 218 -31.33 20.56 18.97
C LYS A 218 -31.75 19.28 18.26
N MET A 219 -30.86 18.31 18.35
CA MET A 219 -31.04 16.93 17.88
C MET A 219 -31.64 16.02 18.96
N LEU A 220 -31.22 16.20 20.21
CA LEU A 220 -31.73 15.51 21.39
C LEU A 220 -32.40 16.53 22.33
N SER A 221 -33.48 16.14 22.98
CA SER A 221 -34.31 17.03 23.79
C SER A 221 -33.65 17.49 25.10
N ASP A 222 -32.67 16.75 25.60
CA ASP A 222 -31.98 16.98 26.88
C ASP A 222 -30.68 17.79 26.76
N ILE A 223 -30.26 18.16 25.55
CA ILE A 223 -29.08 19.02 25.34
C ILE A 223 -29.37 20.40 25.96
N PRO A 224 -28.47 20.99 26.76
CA PRO A 224 -28.64 22.36 27.25
C PRO A 224 -28.85 23.37 26.10
N ASN A 225 -29.75 24.33 26.29
CA ASN A 225 -29.82 25.48 25.37
C ASN A 225 -28.48 26.23 25.40
N ASN A 226 -28.00 26.69 24.24
CA ASN A 226 -26.93 27.68 24.24
C ASN A 226 -27.41 28.95 25.00
N PRO A 227 -26.58 29.58 25.86
CA PRO A 227 -26.99 30.79 26.58
C PRO A 227 -27.24 32.01 25.68
N ARG A 228 -26.83 31.96 24.39
CA ARG A 228 -27.19 32.94 23.37
C ARG A 228 -28.04 32.28 22.29
N SER A 229 -29.05 32.99 21.79
CA SER A 229 -29.93 32.51 20.71
C SER A 229 -29.25 32.42 19.34
N ASP A 230 -28.06 32.99 19.19
CA ASP A 230 -27.21 32.88 18.00
C ASP A 230 -26.28 31.65 18.02
N GLY A 231 -26.23 30.89 19.12
CA GLY A 231 -25.37 29.71 19.29
C GLY A 231 -23.93 30.00 19.72
N PHE A 232 -23.49 31.26 19.71
CA PHE A 232 -22.08 31.61 19.91
C PHE A 232 -21.68 31.75 21.39
N GLY A 233 -22.59 31.43 22.32
CA GLY A 233 -22.32 31.40 23.76
C GLY A 233 -21.54 30.16 24.17
N SER A 234 -20.77 30.26 25.27
CA SER A 234 -20.07 29.11 25.83
C SER A 234 -21.05 28.10 26.42
N ASN A 235 -21.06 26.88 25.90
CA ASN A 235 -21.95 25.80 26.31
C ASN A 235 -21.21 24.44 26.41
N PRO A 236 -20.18 24.34 27.29
CA PRO A 236 -19.39 23.14 27.47
C PRO A 236 -20.22 21.97 28.00
N ARG A 237 -20.22 20.88 27.25
CA ARG A 237 -20.98 19.64 27.50
C ARG A 237 -20.26 18.45 26.86
N CYS A 238 -20.79 17.25 27.01
CA CYS A 238 -20.22 16.10 26.33
C CYS A 238 -20.60 16.07 24.84
N LEU A 239 -19.63 15.81 23.95
CA LEU A 239 -19.91 15.28 22.59
C LEU A 239 -20.73 14.01 22.76
N ARG A 240 -21.75 13.76 21.95
CA ARG A 240 -22.54 12.53 21.95
C ARG A 240 -22.67 12.01 20.53
N ARG A 241 -22.66 10.70 20.34
CA ARG A 241 -22.90 10.06 19.03
C ARG A 241 -24.06 9.10 19.12
N ASP A 242 -24.70 8.87 17.99
CA ASP A 242 -25.61 7.76 17.81
C ASP A 242 -25.21 7.10 16.49
N VAL A 243 -24.29 6.14 16.54
CA VAL A 243 -23.62 5.62 15.33
C VAL A 243 -24.61 4.79 14.50
N ASN A 244 -25.23 5.44 13.51
CA ASN A 244 -26.56 5.06 13.06
C ASN A 244 -26.54 4.15 11.82
N LYS A 245 -26.79 2.85 12.02
CA LYS A 245 -26.87 1.87 10.92
C LYS A 245 -27.99 2.14 9.89
N PHE A 246 -29.08 2.80 10.28
CA PHE A 246 -30.18 3.10 9.36
C PHE A 246 -29.81 4.23 8.40
N SER A 247 -29.09 5.23 8.92
CA SER A 247 -28.51 6.29 8.10
C SER A 247 -27.36 5.77 7.23
N ALA A 248 -26.52 4.87 7.76
CA ALA A 248 -25.43 4.26 7.02
C ALA A 248 -25.91 3.48 5.78
N ALA A 249 -27.11 2.90 5.82
CA ALA A 249 -27.68 2.14 4.71
C ALA A 249 -27.88 2.95 3.40
N VAL A 250 -28.00 4.28 3.45
CA VAL A 250 -28.06 5.14 2.24
C VAL A 250 -26.68 5.60 1.74
N THR A 251 -25.60 5.16 2.39
CA THR A 251 -24.21 5.56 2.08
C THR A 251 -23.35 4.44 1.50
N THR A 252 -23.97 3.31 1.13
CA THR A 252 -23.23 2.16 0.55
C THR A 252 -22.57 2.49 -0.79
N ALA A 253 -21.58 1.67 -1.19
CA ALA A 253 -20.88 1.82 -2.47
C ALA A 253 -21.81 1.91 -3.69
N ASN A 254 -22.98 1.26 -3.65
CA ASN A 254 -23.98 1.34 -4.72
C ASN A 254 -24.63 2.73 -4.82
N TYR A 255 -24.97 3.37 -3.69
CA TYR A 255 -25.50 4.74 -3.68
C TYR A 255 -24.46 5.74 -4.20
N THR A 256 -23.22 5.66 -3.72
CA THR A 256 -22.14 6.55 -4.16
C THR A 256 -21.75 6.33 -5.62
N TYR A 257 -21.71 5.08 -6.10
CA TYR A 257 -21.46 4.78 -7.52
C TYR A 257 -22.58 5.28 -8.42
N ALA A 258 -23.85 5.08 -8.03
CA ALA A 258 -25.01 5.58 -8.74
C ALA A 258 -25.04 7.12 -8.79
N LEU A 259 -24.72 7.79 -7.67
CA LEU A 259 -24.60 9.25 -7.58
C LEU A 259 -23.61 9.78 -8.63
N ILE A 260 -22.41 9.19 -8.73
CA ILE A 260 -21.36 9.60 -9.67
C ILE A 260 -21.77 9.32 -11.13
N THR A 261 -22.28 8.12 -11.41
CA THR A 261 -22.44 7.63 -12.79
C THR A 261 -23.75 8.02 -13.46
N LYS A 262 -24.82 8.27 -12.71
CA LYS A 262 -26.18 8.53 -13.26
C LYS A 262 -26.56 10.00 -13.35
N ASN A 263 -25.82 10.91 -12.73
CA ASN A 263 -26.14 12.34 -12.68
C ASN A 263 -25.06 13.15 -13.44
N PRO A 264 -25.13 13.29 -14.77
CA PRO A 264 -24.07 13.93 -15.55
C PRO A 264 -24.01 15.46 -15.42
N LYS A 265 -25.05 16.10 -14.87
CA LYS A 265 -25.11 17.54 -14.62
C LYS A 265 -24.80 17.85 -13.15
N ILE A 266 -24.20 19.00 -12.90
CA ILE A 266 -23.78 19.41 -11.55
C ILE A 266 -24.98 19.68 -10.62
N GLU A 267 -26.08 20.20 -11.16
CA GLU A 267 -27.33 20.41 -10.43
C GLU A 267 -27.93 19.08 -9.92
N ASP A 268 -28.09 18.11 -10.82
CA ASP A 268 -28.62 16.78 -10.51
C ASP A 268 -27.71 16.06 -9.50
N PHE A 269 -26.40 16.14 -9.70
CA PHE A 269 -25.39 15.55 -8.81
C PHE A 269 -25.45 16.16 -7.40
N GLN A 270 -25.44 17.49 -7.29
CA GLN A 270 -25.52 18.15 -5.99
C GLN A 270 -26.86 17.88 -5.28
N GLN A 271 -27.97 17.88 -6.02
CA GLN A 271 -29.29 17.58 -5.46
C GLN A 271 -29.38 16.15 -4.92
N VAL A 272 -28.93 15.15 -5.69
CA VAL A 272 -28.96 13.75 -5.23
C VAL A 272 -27.96 13.51 -4.09
N MET A 273 -26.82 14.20 -4.07
CA MET A 273 -25.86 14.15 -2.96
C MET A 273 -26.45 14.68 -1.65
N LEU A 274 -27.14 15.82 -1.68
CA LEU A 274 -27.80 16.43 -0.52
C LEU A 274 -29.03 15.66 -0.03
N GLY A 275 -29.68 14.94 -0.94
CA GLY A 275 -30.92 14.21 -0.72
C GLY A 275 -32.07 14.74 -1.57
N THR A 276 -32.96 13.84 -1.99
CA THR A 276 -34.16 14.17 -2.77
C THR A 276 -35.42 13.82 -1.96
N PRO A 277 -36.00 14.77 -1.21
CA PRO A 277 -37.14 14.50 -0.32
C PRO A 277 -38.38 13.97 -1.05
N THR A 278 -38.61 14.42 -2.29
CA THR A 278 -39.71 13.92 -3.15
C THR A 278 -39.57 12.46 -3.57
N LYS A 279 -38.38 11.86 -3.43
CA LYS A 279 -38.09 10.44 -3.65
C LYS A 279 -37.87 9.66 -2.34
N ASN A 280 -38.00 10.33 -1.19
CA ASN A 280 -37.61 9.81 0.12
C ASN A 280 -36.15 9.31 0.20
N ASP A 281 -35.25 9.90 -0.59
CA ASP A 281 -33.82 9.58 -0.59
C ASP A 281 -33.08 10.63 0.25
N TRP A 282 -32.50 10.22 1.39
CA TRP A 282 -31.73 11.12 2.24
C TRP A 282 -30.44 11.62 1.57
N GLY A 283 -29.91 10.92 0.56
CA GLY A 283 -28.63 11.26 -0.06
C GLY A 283 -27.43 11.00 0.86
N VAL A 284 -26.24 10.99 0.27
CA VAL A 284 -25.01 10.56 0.95
C VAL A 284 -24.44 11.61 1.92
N HIS A 285 -24.72 12.89 1.69
CA HIS A 285 -24.35 13.97 2.61
C HIS A 285 -25.12 13.85 3.92
N LEU A 286 -26.45 13.88 3.85
CA LEU A 286 -27.33 13.79 5.01
C LEU A 286 -27.18 12.43 5.72
N GLY A 287 -27.05 11.35 4.94
CA GLY A 287 -26.78 10.00 5.46
C GLY A 287 -25.44 9.89 6.20
N GLY A 288 -24.39 10.56 5.72
CA GLY A 288 -23.09 10.55 6.39
C GLY A 288 -23.10 11.29 7.73
N HIS A 289 -23.67 12.50 7.80
CA HIS A 289 -23.84 13.25 9.07
C HIS A 289 -24.68 12.46 10.09
N TYR A 290 -25.85 11.98 9.70
CA TYR A 290 -26.71 11.25 10.62
C TYR A 290 -26.23 9.82 10.94
N THR A 291 -25.24 9.28 10.22
CA THR A 291 -24.49 8.09 10.67
C THR A 291 -23.57 8.40 11.86
N ILE A 292 -23.09 9.64 12.01
CA ILE A 292 -22.41 10.11 13.23
C ILE A 292 -23.46 10.31 14.34
N GLY A 293 -24.55 10.99 14.00
CA GLY A 293 -25.69 11.25 14.87
C GLY A 293 -25.35 12.13 16.09
N GLY A 294 -26.23 12.10 17.09
CA GLY A 294 -26.00 12.74 18.38
C GLY A 294 -25.81 14.26 18.35
N ASP A 295 -24.84 14.75 19.12
CA ASP A 295 -24.55 16.16 19.41
C ASP A 295 -23.03 16.41 19.39
N PRO A 296 -22.48 17.19 18.45
CA PRO A 296 -23.18 17.96 17.42
C PRO A 296 -23.27 17.24 16.07
N GLY A 297 -22.86 15.97 15.95
CA GLY A 297 -22.70 15.28 14.65
C GLY A 297 -23.91 15.29 13.72
N GLY A 298 -25.14 15.41 14.26
CA GLY A 298 -26.36 15.62 13.48
C GLY A 298 -26.94 17.05 13.48
N ASP A 299 -26.38 18.01 14.21
CA ASP A 299 -26.79 19.42 14.14
C ASP A 299 -26.17 20.08 12.91
N PHE A 300 -27.02 20.46 11.95
CA PHE A 300 -26.67 21.16 10.71
C PHE A 300 -25.71 22.36 10.91
N TYR A 301 -25.79 23.08 12.03
CA TYR A 301 -24.94 24.24 12.28
C TYR A 301 -23.61 23.88 12.95
N SER A 302 -23.65 22.99 13.94
CA SER A 302 -22.53 22.74 14.84
C SER A 302 -21.76 21.44 14.57
N SER A 303 -22.16 20.67 13.54
CA SER A 303 -21.57 19.36 13.18
C SER A 303 -20.04 19.29 13.06
N PRO A 304 -19.27 20.33 12.69
CA PRO A 304 -17.80 20.29 12.75
C PRO A 304 -17.23 20.14 14.16
N GLY A 305 -18.06 20.29 15.20
CA GLY A 305 -17.69 19.98 16.58
C GLY A 305 -17.51 18.48 16.83
N ASP A 306 -17.96 17.60 15.93
CA ASP A 306 -17.50 16.21 15.86
C ASP A 306 -16.32 16.09 14.89
N PRO A 307 -15.13 15.59 15.33
CA PRO A 307 -13.96 15.49 14.46
C PRO A 307 -14.15 14.54 13.27
N VAL A 308 -15.20 13.71 13.22
CA VAL A 308 -15.54 12.89 12.05
C VAL A 308 -16.08 13.72 10.87
N PHE A 309 -16.61 14.92 11.13
CA PHE A 309 -17.08 15.86 10.08
C PHE A 309 -16.05 16.03 8.95
N TYR A 310 -14.77 16.21 9.30
CA TYR A 310 -13.70 16.46 8.34
C TYR A 310 -13.40 15.23 7.46
N MET A 311 -13.60 14.01 7.97
CA MET A 311 -13.49 12.77 7.19
C MET A 311 -14.72 12.54 6.31
N HIS A 312 -15.91 12.88 6.80
CA HIS A 312 -17.14 12.87 6.01
C HIS A 312 -17.04 13.83 4.82
N HIS A 313 -16.67 15.09 5.05
CA HIS A 313 -16.47 16.06 3.97
C HIS A 313 -15.27 15.75 3.07
N GLY A 314 -14.22 15.08 3.57
CA GLY A 314 -13.17 14.50 2.73
C GLY A 314 -13.70 13.46 1.73
N MET A 315 -14.73 12.71 2.08
CA MET A 315 -15.39 11.75 1.16
C MET A 315 -16.37 12.45 0.21
N ILE A 316 -17.07 13.50 0.65
CA ILE A 316 -17.88 14.37 -0.23
C ILE A 316 -16.99 14.99 -1.33
N ASP A 317 -15.86 15.59 -0.93
CA ASP A 317 -14.87 16.18 -1.84
C ASP A 317 -14.31 15.14 -2.83
N ARG A 318 -13.96 13.95 -2.33
CA ARG A 318 -13.55 12.82 -3.17
C ARG A 318 -14.61 12.44 -4.20
N ILE A 319 -15.87 12.26 -3.80
CA ILE A 319 -16.96 11.89 -4.72
C ILE A 319 -17.19 12.97 -5.78
N TRP A 320 -17.12 14.25 -5.40
CA TRP A 320 -17.20 15.35 -6.37
C TRP A 320 -16.05 15.30 -7.37
N TRP A 321 -14.82 15.11 -6.91
CA TRP A 321 -13.68 14.97 -7.81
C TRP A 321 -13.80 13.74 -8.73
N ILE A 322 -14.21 12.55 -8.25
CA ILE A 322 -14.44 11.39 -9.12
C ILE A 322 -15.55 11.70 -10.15
N TRP A 323 -16.58 12.44 -9.77
CA TRP A 323 -17.63 12.89 -10.68
C TRP A 323 -17.11 13.84 -11.77
N GLN A 324 -16.25 14.80 -11.41
CA GLN A 324 -15.58 15.69 -12.36
C GLN A 324 -14.76 14.84 -13.36
N MET A 325 -14.05 13.82 -12.87
CA MET A 325 -13.21 12.97 -13.71
C MET A 325 -13.97 12.04 -14.65
N GLN A 326 -15.29 11.90 -14.54
CA GLN A 326 -16.02 11.10 -15.53
C GLN A 326 -16.00 11.74 -16.93
N ASP A 327 -15.99 13.08 -16.98
CA ASP A 327 -15.89 13.88 -18.19
C ASP A 327 -15.23 15.24 -17.86
N PRO A 328 -13.90 15.29 -17.67
CA PRO A 328 -13.24 16.45 -17.07
C PRO A 328 -13.30 17.71 -17.94
N GLU A 329 -13.39 17.57 -19.27
CA GLU A 329 -13.54 18.71 -20.20
C GLU A 329 -14.84 19.48 -19.95
N ASN A 330 -15.94 18.77 -19.65
CA ASN A 330 -17.26 19.37 -19.43
C ASN A 330 -17.64 19.51 -17.94
N ARG A 331 -16.86 18.91 -17.01
CA ARG A 331 -17.19 18.86 -15.57
C ARG A 331 -16.16 19.47 -14.63
N MET A 332 -14.93 19.75 -15.08
CA MET A 332 -13.94 20.36 -14.19
C MET A 332 -14.34 21.78 -13.78
N ASN A 333 -14.76 22.61 -14.75
CA ASN A 333 -15.01 24.04 -14.54
C ASN A 333 -16.52 24.34 -14.59
N VAL A 334 -17.33 23.59 -13.85
CA VAL A 334 -18.78 23.83 -13.72
C VAL A 334 -19.20 23.86 -12.26
N LEU A 335 -20.10 24.80 -11.95
CA LEU A 335 -20.77 24.95 -10.66
C LEU A 335 -22.26 25.16 -10.91
N PRO A 336 -23.15 24.68 -10.02
CA PRO A 336 -24.57 24.82 -10.24
C PRO A 336 -24.96 26.30 -10.21
N SER A 337 -25.88 26.69 -11.09
CA SER A 337 -26.25 28.11 -11.33
C SER A 337 -25.16 29.03 -11.91
N ASN A 338 -23.94 28.54 -12.19
CA ASN A 338 -22.85 29.24 -12.87
C ASN A 338 -22.56 30.67 -12.31
N PRO A 339 -21.89 30.80 -11.15
CA PRO A 339 -21.60 32.10 -10.53
C PRO A 339 -20.77 33.05 -11.40
N ALA A 340 -20.75 34.32 -11.01
CA ALA A 340 -19.88 35.32 -11.62
C ALA A 340 -18.39 34.93 -11.50
N ALA A 341 -17.56 35.41 -12.42
CA ALA A 341 -16.12 35.10 -12.42
C ALA A 341 -15.35 35.65 -11.21
N ASN A 342 -15.92 36.64 -10.50
CA ASN A 342 -15.39 37.26 -9.28
C ASN A 342 -16.11 36.80 -8.00
N ASP A 343 -16.88 35.72 -8.06
CA ASP A 343 -17.49 35.08 -6.90
C ASP A 343 -16.42 34.52 -5.94
N THR A 344 -16.69 34.53 -4.62
CA THR A 344 -15.68 34.22 -3.60
C THR A 344 -16.20 33.41 -2.43
N VAL A 345 -15.36 32.51 -1.92
CA VAL A 345 -15.54 31.84 -0.62
C VAL A 345 -14.79 32.61 0.47
N ASN A 346 -15.48 32.99 1.55
CA ASN A 346 -14.91 33.74 2.67
C ASN A 346 -15.09 32.99 4.01
N LEU A 347 -14.13 32.15 4.40
CA LEU A 347 -14.16 31.42 5.67
C LEU A 347 -13.64 32.26 6.87
N LYS A 348 -13.92 33.56 6.87
CA LYS A 348 -13.66 34.52 7.95
C LYS A 348 -12.21 34.50 8.43
N TRP A 349 -11.94 33.97 9.62
CA TRP A 349 -10.61 33.93 10.26
C TRP A 349 -9.83 32.62 10.00
N LEU A 350 -10.40 31.66 9.26
CA LEU A 350 -9.73 30.39 8.95
C LEU A 350 -8.74 30.51 7.79
N THR A 351 -9.09 31.30 6.77
CA THR A 351 -8.27 31.55 5.58
C THR A 351 -8.62 32.92 4.99
N PRO A 352 -7.68 33.61 4.29
CA PRO A 352 -8.03 34.68 3.37
C PRO A 352 -9.15 34.26 2.41
N THR A 353 -9.94 35.24 1.96
CA THR A 353 -10.95 35.07 0.90
C THR A 353 -10.31 34.52 -0.37
N VAL A 354 -10.93 33.50 -0.96
CA VAL A 354 -10.49 32.87 -2.22
C VAL A 354 -11.55 33.04 -3.30
N ASN A 355 -11.15 33.15 -4.56
CA ASN A 355 -12.10 33.11 -5.67
C ASN A 355 -12.72 31.70 -5.75
N THR A 356 -14.04 31.61 -5.91
CA THR A 356 -14.76 30.33 -5.95
C THR A 356 -14.23 29.44 -7.08
N TRP A 357 -13.90 30.01 -8.25
CA TRP A 357 -13.39 29.27 -9.41
C TRP A 357 -12.00 28.65 -9.18
N ASP A 358 -11.14 29.26 -8.36
CA ASP A 358 -9.83 28.70 -8.00
C ASP A 358 -9.94 27.41 -7.17
N THR A 359 -11.10 27.15 -6.57
CA THR A 359 -11.36 25.98 -5.71
C THR A 359 -11.95 24.78 -6.46
N VAL A 360 -12.54 25.00 -7.65
CA VAL A 360 -13.29 23.97 -8.39
C VAL A 360 -12.36 22.90 -8.94
N ASN A 361 -11.14 23.29 -9.32
CA ASN A 361 -10.09 22.38 -9.75
C ASN A 361 -9.08 22.15 -8.62
N ASN A 362 -8.87 20.89 -8.23
CA ASN A 362 -7.99 20.52 -7.13
C ASN A 362 -6.51 20.95 -7.31
N ILE A 363 -6.05 21.11 -8.56
CA ILE A 363 -4.69 21.61 -8.85
C ILE A 363 -4.61 23.13 -9.03
N GLY A 364 -5.70 23.87 -8.80
CA GLY A 364 -5.71 25.34 -8.76
C GLY A 364 -5.10 25.90 -7.47
N GLY A 365 -4.76 27.18 -7.47
CA GLY A 365 -4.56 27.96 -6.24
C GLY A 365 -3.32 27.65 -5.35
N GLY A 366 -2.46 26.68 -5.69
CA GLY A 366 -1.21 26.43 -4.93
C GLY A 366 -0.87 24.98 -4.60
N CYS A 367 -1.19 24.00 -5.47
CA CYS A 367 -1.18 22.56 -5.10
C CYS A 367 -2.02 22.21 -3.87
N LEU A 368 -3.02 23.04 -3.54
CA LEU A 368 -3.67 22.99 -2.23
C LEU A 368 -4.57 21.77 -2.02
N PHE A 369 -4.99 21.11 -3.10
CA PHE A 369 -5.94 20.01 -3.01
C PHE A 369 -5.44 18.77 -3.76
N PRO A 370 -5.37 17.60 -3.11
CA PRO A 370 -4.76 16.42 -3.69
C PRO A 370 -5.66 15.76 -4.72
N VAL A 371 -5.12 15.61 -5.93
CA VAL A 371 -5.67 14.63 -6.87
C VAL A 371 -4.94 13.31 -6.71
N MET A 372 -5.72 12.31 -6.34
CA MET A 372 -5.38 10.90 -6.41
C MET A 372 -5.04 10.50 -7.85
N ILE A 373 -3.89 9.82 -8.08
CA ILE A 373 -3.45 9.33 -9.40
C ILE A 373 -2.72 7.97 -9.32
N ILE A 374 -2.79 7.23 -10.42
CA ILE A 374 -1.93 6.10 -10.80
C ILE A 374 -1.60 6.36 -12.26
N TYR A 375 -0.33 6.28 -12.64
CA TYR A 375 0.01 5.96 -14.02
C TYR A 375 -0.03 4.44 -14.19
N TYR A 376 -0.93 3.95 -15.05
CA TYR A 376 -0.61 2.76 -15.81
C TYR A 376 0.27 3.21 -16.98
N THR A 377 1.58 3.16 -16.79
CA THR A 377 2.43 2.79 -17.93
C THR A 377 2.05 1.37 -18.30
N VAL A 378 1.26 1.22 -19.37
CA VAL A 378 1.51 0.10 -20.29
C VAL A 378 2.81 0.46 -21.03
N SER A 379 3.91 0.42 -20.28
CA SER A 379 5.15 -0.07 -20.86
C SER A 379 4.80 -1.42 -21.42
N ILE A 380 5.17 -1.69 -22.67
CA ILE A 380 5.24 -3.07 -23.15
C ILE A 380 6.42 -3.67 -22.39
N LEU A 381 6.15 -4.08 -21.14
CA LEU A 381 7.11 -4.75 -20.29
C LEU A 381 7.48 -6.04 -21.04
N PRO A 382 8.77 -6.26 -21.37
CA PRO A 382 9.20 -7.54 -21.91
C PRO A 382 8.77 -8.63 -20.92
N LYS A 383 8.52 -9.85 -21.41
CA LYS A 383 8.06 -10.95 -20.55
C LYS A 383 9.06 -11.16 -19.41
N PHE A 384 8.70 -10.78 -18.18
CA PHE A 384 9.59 -10.92 -17.03
C PHE A 384 9.47 -12.31 -16.41
N SER A 385 10.62 -12.89 -16.04
CA SER A 385 10.70 -14.15 -15.29
C SER A 385 11.43 -13.96 -13.97
N LEU A 386 10.83 -14.51 -12.90
CA LEU A 386 11.28 -14.31 -11.52
C LEU A 386 12.16 -15.46 -11.06
N HIS A 387 13.37 -15.12 -10.60
CA HIS A 387 14.40 -16.07 -10.20
C HIS A 387 14.81 -15.78 -8.76
N LEU A 388 14.82 -16.82 -7.92
CA LEU A 388 15.03 -16.68 -6.48
C LEU A 388 16.29 -17.46 -6.08
N ILE A 389 17.33 -16.75 -5.62
CA ILE A 389 18.69 -17.28 -5.44
C ILE A 389 19.15 -16.99 -4.00
N PHE A 390 19.58 -18.02 -3.28
CA PHE A 390 20.05 -17.86 -1.89
C PHE A 390 21.57 -17.79 -1.75
N GLU A 391 22.07 -16.95 -0.85
CA GLU A 391 23.48 -16.93 -0.45
C GLU A 391 23.66 -17.08 1.06
N SER A 392 24.56 -17.97 1.47
CA SER A 392 24.95 -18.18 2.86
C SER A 392 26.24 -17.43 3.18
N SER A 393 26.25 -16.63 4.26
CA SER A 393 27.48 -16.01 4.77
C SER A 393 27.68 -16.23 6.27
N LEU A 394 28.71 -16.99 6.62
CA LEU A 394 29.23 -17.19 7.97
C LEU A 394 30.71 -16.75 7.96
N HIS A 395 31.04 -15.73 8.76
CA HIS A 395 32.38 -15.14 9.00
C HIS A 395 33.14 -14.39 7.86
N LEU A 396 33.22 -13.06 8.05
CA LEU A 396 34.35 -12.12 7.79
C LEU A 396 35.41 -12.41 6.70
N LYS A 397 35.22 -11.85 5.48
CA LYS A 397 35.97 -10.69 4.94
C LYS A 397 35.37 -10.23 3.61
N MET A 398 35.65 -8.99 3.21
CA MET A 398 35.12 -8.34 1.99
C MET A 398 35.52 -9.13 0.73
N SER A 399 34.56 -9.80 0.09
CA SER A 399 34.74 -10.49 -1.19
C SER A 399 33.37 -10.81 -1.82
N ASN A 400 33.08 -10.19 -2.97
CA ASN A 400 31.83 -10.32 -3.73
C ASN A 400 31.85 -11.63 -4.55
N GLY A 401 32.08 -12.77 -3.88
CA GLY A 401 32.61 -13.99 -4.50
C GLY A 401 31.89 -15.28 -4.12
N GLY A 402 30.57 -15.26 -3.95
CA GLY A 402 29.76 -16.47 -3.87
C GLY A 402 29.09 -16.82 -5.21
N ILE A 403 28.84 -18.11 -5.45
CA ILE A 403 28.15 -18.58 -6.68
C ILE A 403 26.76 -17.96 -6.80
N GLY A 404 26.02 -17.79 -5.70
CA GLY A 404 24.70 -17.18 -5.71
C GLY A 404 24.70 -15.71 -6.11
N PHE A 405 25.69 -14.94 -5.63
CA PHE A 405 25.89 -13.54 -6.00
C PHE A 405 26.26 -13.40 -7.48
N GLU A 406 27.21 -14.21 -7.96
CA GLU A 406 27.63 -14.18 -9.37
C GLU A 406 26.52 -14.65 -10.32
N LEU A 407 25.76 -15.68 -9.93
CA LEU A 407 24.58 -16.12 -10.68
C LEU A 407 23.51 -15.01 -10.75
N ALA A 408 23.31 -14.24 -9.68
CA ALA A 408 22.46 -13.04 -9.73
C ALA A 408 22.98 -12.04 -10.76
N SER A 409 24.28 -11.69 -10.74
CA SER A 409 24.90 -10.79 -11.73
C SER A 409 24.71 -11.28 -13.17
N GLN A 410 24.85 -12.58 -13.43
CA GLN A 410 24.68 -13.14 -14.77
C GLN A 410 23.21 -13.10 -15.23
N LEU A 411 22.25 -13.46 -14.36
CA LEU A 411 20.84 -13.36 -14.72
C LEU A 411 20.41 -11.89 -14.95
N LEU A 412 20.94 -10.94 -14.18
CA LEU A 412 20.65 -9.52 -14.37
C LEU A 412 21.19 -8.96 -15.71
N SER A 413 22.03 -9.69 -16.44
CA SER A 413 22.43 -9.33 -17.81
C SER A 413 21.27 -9.41 -18.83
N GLU A 414 20.16 -10.09 -18.49
CA GLU A 414 18.95 -10.13 -19.31
C GLU A 414 17.87 -9.16 -18.77
N PRO A 415 17.33 -8.21 -19.57
CA PRO A 415 16.33 -7.24 -19.12
C PRO A 415 15.00 -7.86 -18.67
N SER A 416 14.75 -9.11 -19.04
CA SER A 416 13.57 -9.89 -18.65
C SER A 416 13.69 -10.54 -17.26
N LYS A 417 14.84 -10.45 -16.58
CA LYS A 417 15.05 -11.16 -15.32
C LYS A 417 14.82 -10.24 -14.13
N HIS A 418 13.97 -10.70 -13.21
CA HIS A 418 13.91 -10.15 -11.86
C HIS A 418 14.51 -11.16 -10.88
N VAL A 419 15.47 -10.74 -10.06
CA VAL A 419 16.19 -11.60 -9.12
C VAL A 419 15.86 -11.24 -7.67
N LEU A 420 15.33 -12.22 -6.95
CA LEU A 420 15.12 -12.19 -5.51
C LEU A 420 16.38 -12.75 -4.83
N LEU A 421 17.26 -11.88 -4.34
CA LEU A 421 18.52 -12.27 -3.70
C LEU A 421 18.29 -12.56 -2.21
N GLY A 422 18.37 -13.83 -1.83
CA GLY A 422 18.14 -14.31 -0.48
C GLY A 422 19.37 -14.17 0.42
N SER A 423 19.24 -13.43 1.53
CA SER A 423 20.29 -13.31 2.55
C SER A 423 19.74 -13.43 3.98
N ARG A 424 20.45 -14.17 4.84
CA ARG A 424 20.18 -14.25 6.28
C ARG A 424 20.39 -12.92 7.00
N SER A 425 21.34 -12.12 6.55
CA SER A 425 21.69 -10.83 7.14
C SER A 425 21.22 -9.71 6.22
N ALA A 426 20.28 -8.89 6.69
CA ALA A 426 19.79 -7.75 5.93
C ALA A 426 20.93 -6.80 5.54
N GLU A 427 21.79 -6.42 6.48
CA GLU A 427 22.97 -5.57 6.26
C GLU A 427 23.87 -6.06 5.11
N LYS A 428 24.24 -7.35 5.12
CA LYS A 428 25.06 -7.93 4.04
C LYS A 428 24.30 -8.04 2.71
N GLY A 429 23.00 -8.29 2.77
CA GLY A 429 22.12 -8.31 1.61
C GLY A 429 22.06 -6.95 0.93
N GLU A 430 21.85 -5.88 1.69
CA GLU A 430 21.86 -4.49 1.22
C GLU A 430 23.19 -4.08 0.57
N ILE A 431 24.32 -4.56 1.10
CA ILE A 431 25.65 -4.35 0.49
C ILE A 431 25.74 -5.09 -0.85
N ALA A 432 25.27 -6.34 -0.92
CA ALA A 432 25.27 -7.13 -2.16
C ALA A 432 24.34 -6.53 -3.24
N ILE A 433 23.13 -6.07 -2.86
CA ILE A 433 22.22 -5.37 -3.77
C ILE A 433 22.90 -4.14 -4.36
N LYS A 434 23.51 -3.29 -3.53
CA LYS A 434 24.20 -2.08 -4.01
C LYS A 434 25.37 -2.37 -4.94
N ASP A 435 26.10 -3.47 -4.73
CA ASP A 435 27.15 -3.88 -5.67
C ASP A 435 26.55 -4.28 -7.03
N LEU A 436 25.46 -5.06 -7.04
CA LEU A 436 24.75 -5.45 -8.26
C LEU A 436 24.11 -4.25 -8.99
N GLU A 437 23.48 -3.32 -8.26
CA GLU A 437 22.92 -2.08 -8.79
C GLU A 437 24.02 -1.18 -9.40
N SER A 438 25.20 -1.11 -8.76
CA SER A 438 26.33 -0.31 -9.26
C SER A 438 26.95 -0.82 -10.57
N ARG A 439 26.57 -2.03 -11.02
CA ARG A 439 26.98 -2.61 -12.31
C ARG A 439 26.10 -2.18 -13.48
N GLU A 440 25.02 -1.42 -13.22
CA GLU A 440 24.08 -0.90 -14.24
C GLU A 440 23.53 -1.98 -15.19
N LEU A 441 23.31 -3.19 -14.66
CA LEU A 441 22.79 -4.34 -15.40
C LEU A 441 21.31 -4.14 -15.77
N PRO A 442 20.86 -4.65 -16.94
CA PRO A 442 19.53 -4.33 -17.48
C PRO A 442 18.35 -5.03 -16.79
N GLY A 443 18.59 -6.11 -16.05
CA GLY A 443 17.61 -6.77 -15.19
C GLY A 443 17.41 -6.04 -13.86
N THR A 444 16.53 -6.55 -13.00
CA THR A 444 16.21 -5.91 -11.70
C THR A 444 16.44 -6.86 -10.53
N VAL A 445 16.96 -6.36 -9.42
CA VAL A 445 17.24 -7.17 -8.22
C VAL A 445 16.53 -6.61 -7.00
N GLU A 446 16.14 -7.46 -6.05
CA GLU A 446 15.71 -7.03 -4.72
C GLU A 446 16.13 -8.00 -3.61
N LEU A 447 16.30 -7.47 -2.40
CA LEU A 447 16.65 -8.26 -1.22
C LEU A 447 15.45 -9.06 -0.69
N LEU A 448 15.65 -10.35 -0.47
CA LEU A 448 14.77 -11.20 0.32
C LEU A 448 15.49 -11.63 1.60
N GLN A 449 15.03 -11.18 2.76
CA GLN A 449 15.59 -11.66 4.02
C GLN A 449 15.15 -13.11 4.28
N LEU A 450 16.11 -14.04 4.32
CA LEU A 450 15.86 -15.46 4.59
C LEU A 450 17.04 -16.15 5.28
N ASP A 451 16.77 -16.79 6.42
CA ASP A 451 17.58 -17.88 6.95
C ASP A 451 16.95 -19.24 6.58
N VAL A 452 17.65 -20.06 5.80
CA VAL A 452 17.20 -21.41 5.41
C VAL A 452 17.25 -22.42 6.57
N ALA A 453 17.77 -22.03 7.74
CA ALA A 453 17.79 -22.84 8.95
C ALA A 453 16.64 -22.52 9.94
N SER A 454 15.73 -21.57 9.63
CA SER A 454 14.58 -21.20 10.47
C SER A 454 13.26 -21.27 9.69
N ASP A 455 12.35 -22.11 10.17
CA ASP A 455 10.99 -22.29 9.65
C ASP A 455 10.20 -20.96 9.65
N GLU A 456 10.38 -20.13 10.68
CA GLU A 456 9.76 -18.81 10.78
C GLU A 456 10.27 -17.88 9.68
N SER A 457 11.60 -17.87 9.44
CA SER A 457 12.19 -17.07 8.37
C SER A 457 11.77 -17.54 6.99
N ILE A 458 11.66 -18.87 6.77
CA ILE A 458 11.18 -19.46 5.52
C ILE A 458 9.70 -19.08 5.28
N SER A 459 8.85 -19.22 6.29
CA SER A 459 7.43 -18.84 6.21
C SER A 459 7.25 -17.34 5.97
N ALA A 460 8.04 -16.51 6.64
CA ALA A 460 8.02 -15.06 6.45
C ALA A 460 8.47 -14.65 5.04
N ALA A 461 9.55 -15.24 4.52
CA ALA A 461 10.04 -14.98 3.17
C ALA A 461 9.03 -15.41 2.08
N ALA A 462 8.44 -16.60 2.20
CA ALA A 462 7.42 -17.08 1.27
C ALA A 462 6.18 -16.17 1.27
N LYS A 463 5.71 -15.75 2.45
CA LYS A 463 4.62 -14.77 2.58
C LYS A 463 5.00 -13.39 2.03
N ALA A 464 6.24 -12.93 2.21
CA ALA A 464 6.70 -11.65 1.65
C ALA A 464 6.64 -11.68 0.12
N VAL A 465 7.14 -12.75 -0.51
CA VAL A 465 7.07 -12.93 -1.97
C VAL A 465 5.63 -13.10 -2.45
N GLU A 466 4.77 -13.84 -1.73
CA GLU A 466 3.34 -13.94 -2.09
C GLU A 466 2.61 -12.59 -1.99
N ASN A 467 2.85 -11.81 -0.93
CA ASN A 467 2.22 -10.51 -0.70
C ASN A 467 2.69 -9.43 -1.68
N LYS A 468 3.93 -9.51 -2.14
CA LYS A 468 4.56 -8.52 -3.04
C LYS A 468 4.36 -8.87 -4.51
N HIS A 469 4.66 -10.12 -4.90
CA HIS A 469 4.63 -10.57 -6.29
C HIS A 469 3.35 -11.36 -6.63
N GLY A 470 2.82 -12.16 -5.70
CA GLY A 470 1.62 -12.98 -5.92
C GLY A 470 0.30 -12.19 -6.08
N ARG A 471 0.22 -10.94 -5.61
CA ARG A 471 -1.01 -10.13 -5.67
C ARG A 471 -1.47 -9.74 -7.07
N TYR A 472 -0.57 -9.67 -8.06
CA TYR A 472 -0.93 -9.35 -9.45
C TYR A 472 -1.77 -10.45 -10.13
N ILE A 473 -1.76 -11.67 -9.58
CA ILE A 473 -2.42 -12.84 -10.18
C ILE A 473 -3.94 -12.82 -9.92
N HIS A 474 -4.38 -12.46 -8.71
CA HIS A 474 -5.78 -12.67 -8.32
C HIS A 474 -6.74 -11.57 -8.82
N LEU A 475 -6.28 -10.31 -8.82
CA LEU A 475 -7.05 -9.17 -9.34
C LEU A 475 -7.27 -9.24 -10.86
N LEU A 476 -6.36 -9.85 -11.61
CA LEU A 476 -6.44 -9.91 -13.07
C LEU A 476 -7.20 -11.13 -13.60
N ILE A 477 -7.18 -12.28 -12.92
CA ILE A 477 -7.97 -13.46 -13.31
C ILE A 477 -9.48 -13.15 -13.28
N ILE A 478 -9.93 -12.34 -12.32
CA ILE A 478 -11.32 -11.88 -12.25
C ILE A 478 -11.64 -10.92 -13.41
N PHE A 479 -10.68 -10.11 -13.84
CA PHE A 479 -10.85 -9.15 -14.94
C PHE A 479 -10.82 -9.80 -16.35
N LEU A 480 -10.00 -10.84 -16.55
CA LEU A 480 -9.81 -11.48 -17.86
C LEU A 480 -10.89 -12.53 -18.20
N ASN A 481 -11.48 -13.19 -17.21
CA ASN A 481 -12.65 -14.06 -17.41
C ASN A 481 -13.88 -13.32 -17.97
N LEU A 482 -13.91 -11.98 -17.86
CA LEU A 482 -14.95 -11.12 -18.45
C LEU A 482 -14.63 -10.64 -19.89
N LEU A 483 -13.41 -10.85 -20.39
CA LEU A 483 -12.94 -10.34 -21.69
C LEU A 483 -12.52 -11.42 -22.70
N ASN A 484 -12.54 -12.70 -22.30
CA ASN A 484 -12.29 -13.85 -23.17
C ASN A 484 -10.93 -13.80 -23.91
N GLN A 485 -9.91 -13.21 -23.27
CA GLN A 485 -8.53 -13.13 -23.78
C GLN A 485 -7.55 -13.89 -22.88
N ALA A 486 -6.77 -14.78 -23.48
CA ALA A 486 -5.74 -15.54 -22.79
C ALA A 486 -4.44 -14.73 -22.68
N LEU A 487 -4.20 -14.11 -21.52
CA LEU A 487 -2.94 -13.46 -21.15
C LEU A 487 -2.40 -13.99 -19.81
N THR A 488 -1.63 -15.07 -19.90
CA THR A 488 -0.95 -15.75 -18.79
C THR A 488 0.50 -15.26 -18.64
N SER A 489 0.72 -14.05 -18.13
CA SER A 489 2.05 -13.61 -17.62
C SER A 489 2.00 -12.29 -16.85
N PHE A 490 1.81 -12.37 -15.53
CA PHE A 490 2.07 -11.27 -14.60
C PHE A 490 2.70 -11.84 -13.33
N PHE A 491 3.89 -11.32 -12.98
CA PHE A 491 4.78 -11.62 -11.84
C PHE A 491 4.49 -12.91 -11.07
N ARG A 492 5.24 -13.97 -11.38
CA ARG A 492 5.13 -15.30 -10.75
C ARG A 492 6.52 -15.87 -10.55
N LEU A 493 6.72 -16.65 -9.49
CA LEU A 493 7.99 -17.33 -9.26
C LEU A 493 8.15 -18.45 -10.29
N ASP A 494 9.08 -18.29 -11.23
CA ASP A 494 9.35 -19.32 -12.24
C ASP A 494 10.48 -20.25 -11.79
N ILE A 495 11.52 -19.74 -11.09
CA ILE A 495 12.70 -20.54 -10.70
C ILE A 495 13.14 -20.29 -9.27
N LEU A 496 13.38 -21.40 -8.55
CA LEU A 496 13.90 -21.45 -7.18
C LEU A 496 15.28 -22.14 -7.15
N ILE A 497 16.30 -21.46 -6.63
CA ILE A 497 17.71 -21.94 -6.63
C ILE A 497 18.24 -22.07 -5.20
N ASN A 498 18.22 -23.30 -4.69
CA ASN A 498 18.75 -23.70 -3.38
C ASN A 498 20.28 -23.74 -3.39
N ASN A 499 20.91 -22.57 -3.27
CA ASN A 499 22.37 -22.40 -3.29
C ASN A 499 23.05 -22.29 -1.91
N ALA A 500 22.32 -21.94 -0.84
CA ALA A 500 22.88 -21.84 0.51
C ALA A 500 23.55 -23.16 0.97
N ALA A 501 24.75 -23.06 1.53
CA ALA A 501 25.51 -24.22 2.00
C ALA A 501 26.51 -23.89 3.12
N VAL A 502 26.83 -24.91 3.93
CA VAL A 502 27.92 -24.92 4.92
C VAL A 502 28.71 -26.23 4.81
N SER A 503 30.03 -26.16 4.96
CA SER A 503 30.93 -27.33 5.08
C SER A 503 31.30 -27.57 6.55
N SER A 504 31.58 -28.83 6.91
CA SER A 504 32.06 -29.16 8.25
C SER A 504 33.47 -28.63 8.57
N ALA A 505 34.24 -28.24 7.54
CA ALA A 505 35.51 -27.55 7.71
C ALA A 505 35.36 -26.15 8.34
N ALA A 506 34.17 -25.55 8.27
CA ALA A 506 33.90 -24.19 8.73
C ALA A 506 33.47 -24.11 10.21
N SER A 507 33.35 -25.24 10.91
CA SER A 507 32.83 -25.31 12.29
C SER A 507 33.86 -25.81 13.30
N THR A 508 34.01 -25.09 14.42
CA THR A 508 34.82 -25.50 15.58
C THR A 508 34.05 -26.38 16.59
N SER A 509 32.95 -26.99 16.16
CA SER A 509 32.02 -27.76 16.99
C SER A 509 32.26 -29.27 16.89
N SER A 510 31.57 -30.06 17.71
CA SER A 510 31.70 -31.52 17.72
C SER A 510 31.23 -32.15 16.39
N PRO A 511 31.66 -33.38 16.05
CA PRO A 511 31.21 -34.05 14.83
C PRO A 511 29.68 -34.20 14.71
N ALA A 512 28.97 -34.32 15.84
CA ALA A 512 27.52 -34.41 15.88
C ALA A 512 26.84 -33.06 15.56
N GLU A 513 27.38 -31.96 16.08
CA GLU A 513 26.89 -30.60 15.77
C GLU A 513 27.21 -30.21 14.32
N ALA A 514 28.41 -30.54 13.84
CA ALA A 514 28.79 -30.34 12.44
C ALA A 514 27.89 -31.16 11.48
N MET A 515 27.56 -32.40 11.84
CA MET A 515 26.57 -33.23 11.14
C MET A 515 25.21 -32.55 11.10
N ALA A 516 24.66 -32.17 12.26
CA ALA A 516 23.34 -31.54 12.36
C ALA A 516 23.25 -30.24 11.55
N LEU A 517 24.25 -29.36 11.68
CA LEU A 517 24.30 -28.07 10.97
C LEU A 517 24.38 -28.25 9.43
N CYS A 518 25.18 -29.22 8.96
CA CYS A 518 25.26 -29.54 7.53
C CYS A 518 23.93 -30.08 7.00
N PHE A 519 23.27 -31.01 7.71
CA PHE A 519 21.95 -31.53 7.29
C PHE A 519 20.87 -30.44 7.33
N GLN A 520 20.82 -29.64 8.39
CA GLN A 520 19.87 -28.54 8.54
C GLN A 520 19.98 -27.54 7.38
N THR A 521 21.20 -27.08 7.07
CA THR A 521 21.40 -26.05 6.05
C THR A 521 21.37 -26.61 4.63
N ASN A 522 22.02 -27.74 4.37
CA ASN A 522 22.27 -28.24 3.01
C ASN A 522 21.16 -29.19 2.50
N SER A 523 20.26 -29.67 3.36
CA SER A 523 19.25 -30.69 3.01
C SER A 523 17.85 -30.31 3.52
N THR A 524 17.69 -30.08 4.82
CA THR A 524 16.39 -29.75 5.45
C THR A 524 15.90 -28.37 5.01
N GLY A 525 16.78 -27.36 4.99
CA GLY A 525 16.47 -26.02 4.48
C GLY A 525 15.91 -26.05 3.06
N PRO A 526 16.62 -26.63 2.06
CA PRO A 526 16.11 -26.85 0.71
C PRO A 526 14.76 -27.58 0.62
N PHE A 527 14.48 -28.54 1.52
CA PHE A 527 13.16 -29.17 1.59
C PHE A 527 12.09 -28.17 2.04
N LEU A 528 12.28 -27.53 3.20
CA LEU A 528 11.32 -26.59 3.78
C LEU A 528 11.08 -25.36 2.90
N VAL A 529 12.14 -24.84 2.27
CA VAL A 529 12.07 -23.76 1.29
C VAL A 529 11.26 -24.19 0.06
N VAL A 530 11.48 -25.38 -0.48
CA VAL A 530 10.66 -25.89 -1.59
C VAL A 530 9.20 -26.04 -1.17
N GLU A 531 8.90 -26.61 -0.01
CA GLU A 531 7.51 -26.75 0.47
C GLU A 531 6.82 -25.39 0.65
N ALA A 532 7.52 -24.38 1.17
CA ALA A 532 6.98 -23.03 1.37
C ALA A 532 6.80 -22.24 0.06
N PHE A 533 7.68 -22.43 -0.93
CA PHE A 533 7.65 -21.69 -2.20
C PHE A 533 6.98 -22.46 -3.36
N ALA A 534 6.74 -23.77 -3.23
CA ALA A 534 6.03 -24.56 -4.23
C ALA A 534 4.64 -23.99 -4.59
N PRO A 535 3.81 -23.48 -3.65
CA PRO A 535 2.55 -22.81 -4.01
C PRO A 535 2.72 -21.59 -4.92
N LEU A 536 3.89 -20.95 -4.94
CA LEU A 536 4.22 -19.84 -5.85
C LEU A 536 4.75 -20.36 -7.19
N LEU A 537 5.62 -21.37 -7.18
CA LEU A 537 6.09 -22.06 -8.39
C LEU A 537 4.95 -22.69 -9.19
N LYS A 538 3.94 -23.26 -8.53
CA LYS A 538 2.73 -23.82 -9.18
C LYS A 538 1.94 -22.79 -9.97
N LYS A 539 2.16 -21.49 -9.73
CA LYS A 539 1.51 -20.40 -10.46
C LYS A 539 2.29 -20.03 -11.72
N SER A 540 3.56 -20.43 -11.89
CA SER A 540 4.41 -20.16 -13.07
C SER A 540 3.68 -20.33 -14.40
N ASN A 541 3.98 -19.46 -15.39
CA ASN A 541 3.48 -19.62 -16.76
C ASN A 541 4.57 -20.15 -17.72
N GLY A 542 5.84 -20.06 -17.33
CA GLY A 542 6.90 -20.89 -17.91
C GLY A 542 6.95 -22.25 -17.21
N THR A 543 7.91 -23.09 -17.60
CA THR A 543 8.22 -24.33 -16.89
C THR A 543 8.79 -24.02 -15.51
N PRO A 544 8.11 -24.32 -14.39
CA PRO A 544 8.65 -24.01 -13.06
C PRO A 544 9.87 -24.88 -12.75
N ARG A 545 10.97 -24.27 -12.27
CA ARG A 545 12.24 -24.99 -12.02
C ARG A 545 12.68 -24.92 -10.56
N ILE A 546 13.22 -26.02 -10.06
CA ILE A 546 13.88 -26.13 -8.76
C ILE A 546 15.31 -26.60 -9.01
N ILE A 547 16.30 -25.78 -8.66
CA ILE A 547 17.72 -26.10 -8.83
C ILE A 547 18.35 -26.22 -7.44
N ASN A 548 18.63 -27.46 -7.03
CA ASN A 548 19.35 -27.76 -5.79
C ASN A 548 20.85 -27.74 -6.07
N VAL A 549 21.57 -26.71 -5.62
CA VAL A 549 23.03 -26.63 -5.82
C VAL A 549 23.71 -27.63 -4.89
N SER A 550 24.11 -28.74 -5.48
CA SER A 550 24.75 -29.87 -4.83
C SER A 550 26.26 -29.86 -5.10
N SER A 551 26.93 -30.98 -4.88
CA SER A 551 28.36 -31.13 -5.11
C SER A 551 28.68 -32.57 -5.48
N ALA A 552 29.68 -32.77 -6.36
CA ALA A 552 30.23 -34.09 -6.68
C ALA A 552 30.57 -34.94 -5.43
N ALA A 553 30.84 -34.29 -4.29
CA ALA A 553 31.01 -34.87 -2.97
C ALA A 553 29.83 -35.75 -2.50
N GLY A 554 28.61 -35.42 -2.95
CA GLY A 554 27.36 -36.11 -2.62
C GLY A 554 27.06 -37.35 -3.47
N SER A 555 27.85 -37.66 -4.51
CA SER A 555 27.69 -38.93 -5.25
C SER A 555 28.41 -40.07 -4.56
N ILE A 556 27.69 -41.16 -4.31
CA ILE A 556 28.27 -42.37 -3.72
C ILE A 556 29.23 -43.02 -4.73
N ALA A 557 28.85 -43.11 -6.01
CA ALA A 557 29.71 -43.68 -7.03
C ALA A 557 31.02 -42.89 -7.23
N ARG A 558 30.95 -41.55 -7.22
CA ARG A 558 32.16 -40.69 -7.33
C ARG A 558 33.02 -40.65 -6.08
N ARG A 559 32.51 -41.11 -4.93
CA ARG A 559 33.29 -41.34 -3.70
C ARG A 559 34.00 -42.70 -3.72
N LEU A 560 33.49 -43.68 -4.46
CA LEU A 560 34.12 -44.99 -4.64
C LEU A 560 35.19 -45.00 -5.74
N ASP A 561 35.04 -44.18 -6.79
CA ASP A 561 36.01 -44.02 -7.89
C ASP A 561 37.32 -43.33 -7.44
N PRO A 562 38.48 -44.03 -7.41
CA PRO A 562 39.75 -43.44 -6.95
C PRO A 562 40.28 -42.29 -7.83
N THR A 563 39.83 -42.19 -9.08
CA THR A 563 40.27 -41.14 -10.02
C THR A 563 39.56 -39.80 -9.76
N SER A 564 38.33 -39.87 -9.23
CA SER A 564 37.47 -38.73 -8.92
C SER A 564 38.07 -37.80 -7.85
N GLN A 565 37.94 -36.48 -8.05
CA GLN A 565 38.26 -35.49 -7.02
C GLN A 565 37.41 -35.69 -5.75
N ALA A 566 36.16 -36.16 -5.89
CA ALA A 566 35.28 -36.39 -4.75
C ALA A 566 35.82 -37.48 -3.82
N HIS A 567 36.45 -38.55 -4.33
CA HIS A 567 37.10 -39.59 -3.52
C HIS A 567 38.20 -39.03 -2.61
N ARG A 568 38.94 -38.01 -3.07
CA ARG A 568 40.05 -37.40 -2.31
C ARG A 568 39.62 -36.52 -1.13
N MET A 569 38.32 -36.29 -0.93
CA MET A 569 37.81 -35.52 0.22
C MET A 569 37.95 -36.33 1.53
N GLY A 570 38.56 -35.73 2.54
CA GLY A 570 38.95 -36.39 3.79
C GLY A 570 37.83 -36.48 4.83
N MET A 571 38.18 -37.03 6.00
CA MET A 571 37.26 -37.28 7.12
C MET A 571 36.55 -36.03 7.66
N TRP A 572 37.14 -34.84 7.45
CA TRP A 572 36.62 -33.53 7.86
C TRP A 572 35.50 -32.97 6.95
N GLU A 573 35.22 -33.60 5.80
CA GLU A 573 34.09 -33.25 4.92
C GLU A 573 32.96 -34.31 4.92
N ILE A 574 33.01 -35.31 5.80
CA ILE A 574 31.97 -36.37 5.83
C ILE A 574 30.57 -35.77 5.99
N ALA A 575 30.40 -34.75 6.83
CA ALA A 575 29.10 -34.14 7.04
C ALA A 575 28.58 -33.38 5.83
N TYR A 576 29.45 -32.65 5.14
CA TYR A 576 29.12 -32.02 3.88
C TYR A 576 28.73 -33.06 2.82
N CYS A 577 29.56 -34.08 2.60
CA CYS A 577 29.29 -35.18 1.66
C CYS A 577 27.92 -35.82 1.92
N MET A 578 27.66 -36.26 3.15
CA MET A 578 26.39 -36.91 3.52
C MET A 578 25.18 -35.99 3.34
N SER A 579 25.29 -34.71 3.71
CA SER A 579 24.20 -33.74 3.52
C SER A 579 23.93 -33.44 2.04
N LYS A 580 24.96 -33.45 1.17
CA LYS A 580 24.78 -33.33 -0.28
C LYS A 580 24.26 -34.62 -0.92
N THR A 581 24.58 -35.80 -0.39
CA THR A 581 23.89 -37.06 -0.76
C THR A 581 22.40 -37.02 -0.35
N ALA A 582 22.09 -36.47 0.83
CA ALA A 582 20.69 -36.28 1.25
C ALA A 582 19.96 -35.27 0.36
N LEU A 583 20.60 -34.16 -0.05
CA LEU A 583 20.07 -33.21 -1.02
C LEU A 583 19.84 -33.83 -2.40
N ASN A 584 20.73 -34.73 -2.84
CA ASN A 584 20.57 -35.51 -4.07
C ASN A 584 19.32 -36.41 -4.00
N MET A 585 19.14 -37.17 -2.92
CA MET A 585 17.93 -37.99 -2.73
C MET A 585 16.65 -37.13 -2.64
N LEU A 586 16.71 -36.00 -1.93
CA LEU A 586 15.62 -35.02 -1.87
C LEU A 586 15.25 -34.50 -3.26
N THR A 587 16.23 -34.25 -4.12
CA THR A 587 16.02 -33.80 -5.50
C THR A 587 15.21 -34.83 -6.30
N VAL A 588 15.54 -36.13 -6.16
CA VAL A 588 14.80 -37.21 -6.84
C VAL A 588 13.37 -37.34 -6.28
N ALA A 589 13.19 -37.21 -4.95
CA ALA A 589 11.87 -37.20 -4.34
C ALA A 589 11.02 -36.00 -4.83
N GLN A 590 11.62 -34.81 -4.91
CA GLN A 590 10.99 -33.60 -5.44
C GLN A 590 10.68 -33.72 -6.94
N SER A 591 11.57 -34.30 -7.76
CA SER A 591 11.29 -34.50 -9.18
C SER A 591 10.09 -35.40 -9.41
N ILE A 592 9.97 -36.49 -8.64
CA ILE A 592 8.80 -37.38 -8.70
C ILE A 592 7.54 -36.65 -8.22
N LEU A 593 7.58 -36.04 -7.03
CA LEU A 593 6.43 -35.38 -6.39
C LEU A 593 5.83 -34.24 -7.23
N TYR A 594 6.68 -33.46 -7.92
CA TYR A 594 6.25 -32.31 -8.70
C TYR A 594 6.18 -32.57 -10.22
N SER A 595 6.47 -33.80 -10.68
CA SER A 595 6.45 -34.19 -12.11
C SER A 595 5.07 -33.98 -12.78
N GLU A 596 3.98 -34.45 -12.17
CA GLU A 596 2.61 -34.29 -12.68
C GLU A 596 2.18 -32.82 -12.79
N GLN A 597 2.86 -31.93 -12.07
CA GLN A 597 2.63 -30.48 -12.08
C GLN A 597 3.53 -29.74 -13.09
N GLY A 598 4.33 -30.47 -13.88
CA GLY A 598 5.20 -29.93 -14.93
C GLY A 598 6.52 -29.33 -14.44
N PHE A 599 6.91 -29.58 -13.19
CA PHE A 599 8.12 -28.98 -12.62
C PHE A 599 9.40 -29.65 -13.15
N LYS A 600 10.43 -28.84 -13.39
CA LYS A 600 11.78 -29.31 -13.74
C LYS A 600 12.71 -29.12 -12.54
N VAL A 601 12.84 -30.19 -11.76
CA VAL A 601 13.75 -30.28 -10.60
C VAL A 601 15.10 -30.86 -11.03
N PHE A 602 16.21 -30.31 -10.51
CA PHE A 602 17.58 -30.73 -10.80
C PHE A 602 18.49 -30.64 -9.57
N ALA A 603 19.46 -31.55 -9.46
CA ALA A 603 20.63 -31.36 -8.59
C ALA A 603 21.76 -30.85 -9.47
N PHE A 604 22.46 -29.78 -9.08
CA PHE A 604 23.54 -29.20 -9.90
C PHE A 604 24.83 -29.06 -9.09
N SER A 605 25.91 -29.73 -9.52
CA SER A 605 27.24 -29.53 -8.94
C SER A 605 28.04 -28.53 -9.78
N PRO A 606 28.37 -27.33 -9.27
CA PRO A 606 29.07 -26.28 -10.03
C PRO A 606 30.58 -26.52 -10.20
N GLY A 607 31.12 -27.62 -9.67
CA GLY A 607 32.55 -27.90 -9.66
C GLY A 607 33.24 -27.37 -8.40
N PHE A 608 34.57 -27.24 -8.45
CA PHE A 608 35.35 -26.69 -7.34
C PHE A 608 35.59 -25.20 -7.58
N VAL A 609 34.76 -24.35 -6.96
CA VAL A 609 34.67 -22.92 -7.24
C VAL A 609 35.23 -22.09 -6.08
N ALA A 610 35.93 -21.00 -6.40
CA ALA A 610 36.40 -20.02 -5.43
C ALA A 610 35.19 -19.40 -4.72
N SER A 611 35.05 -19.62 -3.41
CA SER A 611 33.83 -19.28 -2.67
C SER A 611 34.02 -19.32 -1.16
N ASN A 612 33.10 -18.71 -0.42
CA ASN A 612 33.12 -18.67 1.04
C ASN A 612 32.67 -19.98 1.74
N LEU A 613 32.60 -21.12 1.01
CA LEU A 613 32.13 -22.40 1.54
C LEU A 613 33.12 -23.02 2.55
N SER A 614 34.42 -22.93 2.26
CA SER A 614 35.49 -23.43 3.13
C SER A 614 36.79 -22.63 2.91
N PRO A 615 37.76 -22.66 3.85
CA PRO A 615 39.07 -22.04 3.65
C PRO A 615 39.85 -22.58 2.43
N HIS A 616 39.49 -23.75 1.91
CA HIS A 616 40.12 -24.36 0.74
C HIS A 616 39.56 -23.84 -0.59
N ASN A 617 38.35 -23.28 -0.63
CA ASN A 617 37.68 -22.83 -1.85
C ASN A 617 38.27 -21.50 -2.39
N LYS A 618 39.49 -21.57 -2.93
CA LYS A 618 40.24 -20.43 -3.46
C LYS A 618 40.97 -20.78 -4.75
N VAL A 619 41.22 -19.78 -5.59
CA VAL A 619 41.97 -19.91 -6.86
C VAL A 619 43.37 -20.50 -6.63
N GLU A 620 44.06 -20.11 -5.56
CA GLU A 620 45.38 -20.66 -5.18
C GLU A 620 45.39 -22.18 -4.94
N ASN A 621 44.24 -22.77 -4.62
CA ASN A 621 44.07 -24.22 -4.43
C ASN A 621 43.54 -24.94 -5.68
N GLY A 622 43.46 -24.25 -6.82
CA GLY A 622 42.91 -24.78 -8.08
C GLY A 622 41.38 -24.67 -8.19
N ALA A 623 40.74 -23.77 -7.43
CA ALA A 623 39.31 -23.50 -7.58
C ALA A 623 39.07 -22.54 -8.76
N GLN A 624 38.11 -22.85 -9.63
CA GLN A 624 37.76 -22.02 -10.78
C GLN A 624 37.03 -20.72 -10.34
N PRO A 625 37.02 -19.66 -11.17
CA PRO A 625 36.25 -18.45 -10.92
C PRO A 625 34.77 -18.71 -10.66
N THR A 626 34.11 -17.82 -9.90
CA THR A 626 32.66 -17.87 -9.67
C THR A 626 31.87 -17.80 -10.97
N GLU A 627 32.35 -16.99 -11.93
CA GLU A 627 31.71 -16.78 -13.23
C GLU A 627 31.55 -18.10 -14.01
N GLU A 628 32.64 -18.89 -14.08
CA GLU A 628 32.67 -20.21 -14.71
C GLU A 628 31.83 -21.25 -13.94
N GLY A 629 31.69 -21.11 -12.62
CA GLY A 629 30.83 -21.95 -11.79
C GLY A 629 29.33 -21.64 -11.94
N ALA A 630 28.98 -20.39 -12.19
CA ALA A 630 27.59 -19.92 -12.30
C ALA A 630 27.02 -20.07 -13.72
N ALA A 631 27.79 -19.82 -14.78
CA ALA A 631 27.31 -19.85 -16.17
C ALA A 631 26.64 -21.19 -16.58
N PRO A 632 27.12 -22.37 -16.14
CA PRO A 632 26.42 -23.63 -16.38
C PRO A 632 25.04 -23.76 -15.72
N ILE A 633 24.79 -23.03 -14.63
CA ILE A 633 23.48 -22.96 -13.97
C ILE A 633 22.52 -22.06 -14.76
N VAL A 634 23.03 -20.98 -15.37
CA VAL A 634 22.23 -20.11 -16.28
C VAL A 634 21.61 -20.91 -17.43
N LYS A 635 22.32 -21.91 -17.96
CA LYS A 635 21.79 -22.82 -18.99
C LYS A 635 20.59 -23.66 -18.51
N VAL A 636 20.63 -24.13 -17.26
CA VAL A 636 19.51 -24.85 -16.62
C VAL A 636 18.34 -23.89 -16.38
N VAL A 637 18.63 -22.67 -15.94
CA VAL A 637 17.65 -21.58 -15.78
C VAL A 637 16.92 -21.27 -17.10
N ASN A 638 17.68 -21.16 -18.20
CA ASN A 638 17.15 -20.86 -19.53
C ASN A 638 16.54 -22.08 -20.25
N GLY A 639 16.48 -23.24 -19.60
CA GLY A 639 15.79 -24.44 -20.09
C GLY A 639 16.58 -25.28 -21.10
N GLU A 640 17.85 -24.95 -21.37
CA GLU A 640 18.72 -25.67 -22.31
C GLU A 640 18.95 -27.14 -21.91
N ARG A 641 18.62 -27.51 -20.66
CA ARG A 641 18.80 -28.85 -20.09
C ARG A 641 17.51 -29.45 -19.53
N ASP A 642 16.34 -29.00 -19.99
CA ASP A 642 15.03 -29.48 -19.50
C ASP A 642 14.78 -30.98 -19.70
N GLU A 643 15.45 -31.62 -20.67
CA GLU A 643 15.41 -33.07 -20.89
C GLU A 643 16.18 -33.85 -19.80
N GLU A 644 17.03 -33.19 -19.02
CA GLU A 644 17.84 -33.78 -17.96
C GLU A 644 17.20 -33.66 -16.56
N HIS A 645 15.87 -33.46 -16.55
CA HIS A 645 15.05 -33.37 -15.35
C HIS A 645 15.20 -34.59 -14.43
N GLY A 646 15.29 -34.33 -13.14
CA GLY A 646 15.49 -35.37 -12.13
C GLY A 646 16.89 -35.96 -12.17
N GLY A 647 17.82 -35.39 -12.95
CA GLY A 647 19.23 -35.77 -13.04
C GLY A 647 20.16 -35.04 -12.07
N PHE A 648 21.37 -35.58 -11.89
CA PHE A 648 22.46 -34.92 -11.16
C PHE A 648 23.45 -34.31 -12.14
N LEU A 649 23.35 -33.00 -12.34
CA LEU A 649 24.05 -32.28 -13.39
C LEU A 649 25.42 -31.75 -12.93
N SER A 650 26.30 -31.56 -13.92
CA SER A 650 27.60 -30.90 -13.83
C SER A 650 27.82 -30.02 -15.07
N PRO A 651 28.85 -29.15 -15.13
CA PRO A 651 29.11 -28.31 -16.31
C PRO A 651 29.31 -29.10 -17.61
N THR A 652 29.76 -30.35 -17.54
CA THR A 652 30.15 -31.18 -18.70
C THR A 652 29.23 -32.37 -18.97
N GLY A 653 28.07 -32.46 -18.30
CA GLY A 653 27.13 -33.59 -18.44
C GLY A 653 26.44 -33.93 -17.12
N GLN A 654 26.27 -35.23 -16.83
CA GLN A 654 25.70 -35.72 -15.57
C GLN A 654 26.73 -36.50 -14.75
N TYR A 655 26.55 -36.49 -13.44
CA TYR A 655 27.22 -37.40 -12.51
C TYR A 655 26.30 -38.58 -12.17
N PRO A 656 26.87 -39.76 -11.86
CA PRO A 656 26.10 -40.79 -11.17
C PRO A 656 25.68 -40.29 -9.77
N TRP A 657 24.66 -40.91 -9.20
CA TRP A 657 24.17 -40.62 -7.85
C TRP A 657 25.13 -41.03 -6.73
#